data_AF-A0A9D4B8I7-F1
#
_entry.id   AF-A0A9D4B8I7-F1
#
_cell.length_a   1.000
_cell.length_b   1.000
_cell.length_c   1.000
_cell.angle_alpha   90.00
_cell.angle_beta   90.00
_cell.angle_gamma   90.00
#
_symmetry.space_group_name_H-M   'P 1'
#
loop_
_entity.id
_entity.type
_entity.pdbx_description
1 polymer ?
#
loop_
_entity_poly.entity_id
_entity_poly.type
_entity_poly.pdbx_seq_one_letter_code
_entity_poly.pdbx_strand_id
1 'polypeptide(L)'
;MGAPCRGRNGWKRSLPDSADPAMMMGKVPSFSLGSTVGSALPGYVTLCLALQVHRLVSAQFTVTGPDHPIAASLGGEAVLPCHLSPRMSAQNMEVRWFRSQFSAVVHLYRDGQDQYAEQMLEYRGRTELLRDDITNGRVSLRIRDIQLSDKGQYTCFFHSSVTYEEALLELQVAGLGSDPDISVEGHQDGGIRVVCRSSGWYPKPEAQWRDLQGQLLPSASENIFQEAGGLFQTEIAMVLREESSQKVSCCIRNPQLNQERESVISIAAMGTCSDFSQQEQALPEKPQRRKCSWSILSGMKRLCVCSQSDTSMADRDEERTISSQRRWRHLSRKKIAAENQVESEEVKLQEDTEKVELDPTGTKKEASESQGKWEKGSPEEQEEERTPTPSLPSTSHMTMTPGEQLPSAQLQALLMRAVKGLTTPTLEQFQAAEEELRTIVSLHGDKMERVGDIVGRILTWLDNVCDPRARKAALRATALLAHSHPQDVVLSCVAHTLSSDRCAIELWKALGEEPQLPREVLQQLLDKLQQRRREEKSGNVSLAAMRTIYEVLFLWGYREAILEMYPQMLILCVRQVQYVMDLHLPGTYMASTTSSPKEGSSCLNPLSTSVEAVKTLFSMPGYWKEFASIQFHQGWDMIASRYYYSQGVGLIARAMIEFENPQLPAIFREAITTVQREKEEEQRNIAMTFCTEFLQSPSIETIMTKSELQAQLMEWTQDKNPIVRQLSLRGLGSIVLQPEKVQSLRAQLPAIMDMFCDTDRGRVMGAMHQAGHIIYLLNGEGLGSISQDIAVSLRPFIDDERDSVRSAAILLLGNVVSSVKDPDKPIVQQKMIHCLLPLLLHLEDRDESVTLRCKLTLFRCAVFLRWAHLKTLFRSMAWDGSTQLLKCAWKCLMQNNKSHIPKFLFQALEYLESSQTTIRHSAALFIGNTIHHYCDLLSETVTEDGISRLYEAFQEVPFTYDRTTGHILNRYYKWLQKLGNLVSGSAFD
;
A
#
# COMPACT_ATOMS: atom_id res chain seq x y z
N MET A 1 -63.98 -21.98 35.32
CA MET A 1 -65.09 -22.30 34.40
C MET A 1 -64.56 -22.16 32.97
N GLY A 2 -64.92 -22.99 31.98
CA GLY A 2 -65.72 -24.21 32.06
C GLY A 2 -66.00 -24.83 30.67
N ALA A 3 -65.28 -25.92 30.34
CA ALA A 3 -65.45 -26.80 29.17
C ALA A 3 -65.13 -26.26 27.74
N PRO A 4 -64.60 -27.11 26.84
CA PRO A 4 -64.41 -26.84 25.40
C PRO A 4 -65.42 -27.62 24.52
N CYS A 5 -65.28 -27.57 23.19
CA CYS A 5 -65.83 -28.62 22.32
C CYS A 5 -65.00 -28.90 21.04
N ARG A 6 -65.13 -30.12 20.50
CA ARG A 6 -64.53 -30.61 19.23
C ARG A 6 -65.65 -30.84 18.20
N GLY A 7 -65.39 -30.85 16.89
CA GLY A 7 -66.43 -31.32 15.94
C GLY A 7 -66.24 -31.22 14.42
N ARG A 8 -65.32 -32.02 13.87
CA ARG A 8 -65.24 -32.56 12.49
C ARG A 8 -66.43 -32.41 11.47
N ASN A 9 -66.02 -32.31 10.19
CA ASN A 9 -66.59 -32.87 8.93
C ASN A 9 -67.57 -32.07 8.03
N GLY A 10 -67.31 -32.15 6.70
CA GLY A 10 -68.24 -31.88 5.57
C GLY A 10 -67.55 -31.13 4.41
N TRP A 11 -67.15 -31.68 3.24
CA TRP A 11 -67.75 -32.53 2.17
C TRP A 11 -68.41 -31.77 0.99
N LYS A 12 -68.26 -32.35 -0.23
CA LYS A 12 -68.57 -31.85 -1.62
C LYS A 12 -67.37 -31.13 -2.27
N ARG A 13 -67.03 -31.33 -3.56
CA ARG A 13 -67.49 -32.19 -4.70
C ARG A 13 -66.36 -32.15 -5.78
N SER A 14 -66.21 -33.02 -6.80
CA SER A 14 -66.73 -34.36 -7.18
C SER A 14 -65.88 -34.93 -8.34
N LEU A 15 -65.95 -36.25 -8.58
CA LEU A 15 -65.44 -36.94 -9.79
C LEU A 15 -66.48 -36.95 -10.93
N PRO A 16 -66.08 -37.33 -12.17
CA PRO A 16 -66.32 -38.71 -12.64
C PRO A 16 -65.10 -39.42 -13.29
N ASP A 17 -64.99 -40.73 -12.99
CA ASP A 17 -64.91 -41.90 -13.89
C ASP A 17 -63.76 -42.08 -14.92
N SER A 18 -63.29 -43.30 -15.29
CA SER A 18 -63.85 -44.66 -15.10
C SER A 18 -62.82 -45.82 -15.00
N ALA A 19 -63.07 -46.76 -14.07
CA ALA A 19 -62.98 -48.25 -14.16
C ALA A 19 -61.67 -49.03 -14.51
N ASP A 20 -61.05 -49.70 -13.51
CA ASP A 20 -61.18 -51.14 -13.13
C ASP A 20 -61.23 -52.29 -14.18
N PRO A 21 -60.97 -53.59 -13.82
CA PRO A 21 -60.47 -54.16 -12.53
C PRO A 21 -59.38 -55.30 -12.59
N ALA A 22 -58.94 -55.69 -11.38
CA ALA A 22 -58.18 -56.85 -10.86
C ALA A 22 -58.11 -58.23 -11.59
N MET A 23 -57.10 -59.05 -11.20
CA MET A 23 -57.27 -60.42 -10.62
C MET A 23 -55.97 -60.96 -9.93
N MET A 24 -56.08 -61.90 -8.98
CA MET A 24 -54.96 -62.64 -8.34
C MET A 24 -54.70 -64.02 -9.00
N MET A 25 -53.48 -64.57 -8.87
CA MET A 25 -53.23 -66.02 -8.60
C MET A 25 -51.72 -66.37 -8.46
N GLY A 26 -51.41 -67.49 -7.79
CA GLY A 26 -50.16 -68.27 -7.99
C GLY A 26 -49.02 -68.13 -6.96
N LYS A 27 -48.31 -69.24 -6.70
CA LYS A 27 -47.09 -69.34 -5.86
C LYS A 27 -46.10 -70.36 -6.47
N VAL A 28 -44.81 -69.97 -6.63
CA VAL A 28 -43.58 -70.76 -6.29
C VAL A 28 -43.30 -72.05 -7.13
N PRO A 29 -42.03 -72.45 -7.50
CA PRO A 29 -40.72 -71.77 -7.57
C PRO A 29 -39.87 -72.00 -8.86
N SER A 30 -38.60 -71.53 -8.83
CA SER A 30 -37.35 -72.15 -9.36
C SER A 30 -36.87 -71.99 -10.83
N PHE A 31 -35.66 -71.38 -10.96
CA PHE A 31 -34.54 -71.54 -11.94
C PHE A 31 -34.82 -71.49 -13.48
N SER A 32 -33.94 -70.97 -14.36
CA SER A 32 -32.50 -70.58 -14.26
C SER A 32 -32.05 -69.46 -15.25
N LEU A 33 -30.92 -68.81 -14.90
CA LEU A 33 -29.82 -68.26 -15.73
C LEU A 33 -30.09 -67.51 -17.08
N GLY A 34 -29.69 -66.22 -17.18
CA GLY A 34 -29.47 -65.56 -18.49
C GLY A 34 -29.24 -64.02 -18.50
N SER A 35 -28.00 -63.59 -18.81
CA SER A 35 -27.58 -62.27 -19.36
C SER A 35 -28.20 -60.94 -18.84
N THR A 36 -27.49 -60.32 -17.90
CA THR A 36 -26.96 -58.94 -17.93
C THR A 36 -27.58 -57.88 -18.87
N VAL A 37 -28.26 -56.88 -18.30
CA VAL A 37 -28.19 -55.46 -18.73
C VAL A 37 -28.14 -54.57 -17.48
N GLY A 38 -27.09 -53.78 -17.31
CA GLY A 38 -26.93 -52.88 -16.15
C GLY A 38 -27.51 -51.48 -16.41
N SER A 39 -28.42 -51.02 -15.57
CA SER A 39 -29.00 -49.67 -15.67
C SER A 39 -28.05 -48.60 -15.10
N ALA A 40 -27.54 -47.71 -15.95
CA ALA A 40 -26.44 -46.77 -15.67
C ALA A 40 -26.80 -45.55 -14.76
N LEU A 41 -27.72 -45.70 -13.81
CA LEU A 41 -28.11 -44.63 -12.88
C LEU A 41 -27.12 -44.39 -11.72
N PRO A 42 -26.55 -45.42 -11.04
CA PRO A 42 -25.59 -45.20 -9.97
C PRO A 42 -24.34 -44.45 -10.46
N GLY A 43 -23.86 -44.77 -11.66
CA GLY A 43 -22.71 -44.10 -12.28
C GLY A 43 -22.92 -42.60 -12.49
N TYR A 44 -24.15 -42.17 -12.80
CA TYR A 44 -24.46 -40.74 -12.98
C TYR A 44 -24.43 -39.98 -11.65
N VAL A 45 -24.94 -40.58 -10.58
CA VAL A 45 -24.89 -39.99 -9.22
C VAL A 45 -23.46 -39.95 -8.71
N THR A 46 -22.69 -41.03 -8.86
CA THR A 46 -21.26 -41.07 -8.49
C THR A 46 -20.43 -40.08 -9.31
N LEU A 47 -20.72 -39.91 -10.61
CA LEU A 47 -20.06 -38.90 -11.45
C LEU A 47 -20.39 -37.48 -10.99
N CYS A 48 -21.65 -37.18 -10.66
CA CYS A 48 -22.03 -35.86 -10.12
C CYS A 48 -21.39 -35.59 -8.76
N LEU A 49 -21.33 -36.60 -7.87
CA LEU A 49 -20.66 -36.47 -6.58
C LEU A 49 -19.14 -36.31 -6.74
N ALA A 50 -18.50 -37.05 -7.65
CA ALA A 50 -17.08 -36.93 -7.97
C ALA A 50 -16.75 -35.56 -8.57
N LEU A 51 -17.53 -35.06 -9.52
CA LEU A 51 -17.36 -33.71 -10.11
C LEU A 51 -17.50 -32.60 -9.05
N GLN A 52 -18.39 -32.77 -8.07
CA GLN A 52 -18.51 -31.81 -6.98
C GLN A 52 -17.43 -31.96 -5.91
N VAL A 53 -16.93 -33.16 -5.63
CA VAL A 53 -15.71 -33.37 -4.82
C VAL A 53 -14.50 -32.75 -5.52
N HIS A 54 -14.40 -32.83 -6.85
CA HIS A 54 -13.30 -32.22 -7.60
C HIS A 54 -13.35 -30.67 -7.56
N ARG A 55 -14.53 -30.06 -7.39
CA ARG A 55 -14.68 -28.63 -7.06
C ARG A 55 -14.41 -28.28 -5.58
N LEU A 56 -14.46 -29.26 -4.68
CA LEU A 56 -14.19 -29.08 -3.23
C LEU A 56 -12.77 -29.47 -2.83
N VAL A 57 -12.02 -30.13 -3.71
CA VAL A 57 -10.56 -29.99 -3.76
C VAL A 57 -10.25 -28.58 -4.26
N SER A 58 -10.18 -27.63 -3.31
CA SER A 58 -9.66 -26.28 -3.57
C SER A 58 -8.32 -26.41 -4.31
N ALA A 59 -8.27 -25.85 -5.52
CA ALA A 59 -7.16 -26.06 -6.42
C ALA A 59 -5.89 -25.38 -5.91
N GLN A 60 -4.90 -26.20 -5.54
CA GLN A 60 -3.50 -25.82 -5.66
C GLN A 60 -3.15 -25.91 -7.15
N PHE A 61 -3.30 -24.78 -7.83
CA PHE A 61 -2.67 -24.53 -9.13
C PHE A 61 -1.44 -23.65 -8.90
N THR A 62 -0.44 -23.75 -9.77
CA THR A 62 0.55 -22.69 -9.99
C THR A 62 0.26 -21.99 -11.31
N VAL A 63 0.74 -20.76 -11.46
CA VAL A 63 0.77 -20.06 -12.74
C VAL A 63 2.15 -20.28 -13.37
N THR A 64 2.20 -20.41 -14.69
CA THR A 64 3.45 -20.59 -15.43
C THR A 64 3.44 -19.70 -16.68
N GLY A 65 4.41 -18.79 -16.74
CA GLY A 65 4.69 -17.94 -17.90
C GLY A 65 5.64 -18.62 -18.90
N PRO A 66 6.22 -17.87 -19.85
CA PRO A 66 7.26 -18.35 -20.74
C PRO A 66 8.65 -18.31 -20.05
N ASP A 67 9.48 -19.32 -20.27
CA ASP A 67 10.85 -19.37 -19.69
C ASP A 67 11.84 -18.38 -20.34
N HIS A 68 11.41 -17.66 -21.38
CA HIS A 68 12.25 -16.77 -22.20
C HIS A 68 11.54 -15.43 -22.45
N PRO A 69 12.29 -14.31 -22.58
CA PRO A 69 11.72 -13.01 -22.94
C PRO A 69 11.01 -13.04 -24.30
N ILE A 70 9.90 -12.33 -24.40
CA ILE A 70 9.10 -12.21 -25.63
C ILE A 70 9.57 -10.99 -26.40
N ALA A 71 9.99 -11.17 -27.65
CA ALA A 71 10.33 -10.07 -28.55
C ALA A 71 9.08 -9.58 -29.33
N ALA A 72 8.88 -8.27 -29.39
CA ALA A 72 7.82 -7.64 -30.18
C ALA A 72 8.33 -6.44 -30.98
N SER A 73 7.74 -6.21 -32.16
CA SER A 73 8.09 -5.11 -33.04
C SER A 73 7.36 -3.82 -32.66
N LEU A 74 8.05 -2.68 -32.72
CA LEU A 74 7.44 -1.35 -32.54
C LEU A 74 6.28 -1.14 -33.53
N GLY A 75 5.16 -0.58 -33.05
CA GLY A 75 3.91 -0.43 -33.78
C GLY A 75 3.17 -1.75 -34.08
N GLY A 76 3.77 -2.90 -33.78
CA GLY A 76 3.19 -4.23 -33.96
C GLY A 76 2.31 -4.67 -32.79
N GLU A 77 2.14 -5.99 -32.63
CA GLU A 77 1.49 -6.60 -31.47
C GLU A 77 2.48 -7.48 -30.69
N ALA A 78 2.30 -7.55 -29.37
CA ALA A 78 2.89 -8.56 -28.49
C ALA A 78 1.80 -9.49 -27.96
N VAL A 79 2.13 -10.76 -27.73
CA VAL A 79 1.24 -11.73 -27.08
C VAL A 79 1.98 -12.34 -25.89
N LEU A 80 1.44 -12.14 -24.69
CA LEU A 80 2.02 -12.51 -23.39
C LEU A 80 1.22 -13.69 -22.79
N PRO A 81 1.66 -14.95 -22.96
CA PRO A 81 0.91 -16.14 -22.56
C PRO A 81 1.18 -16.53 -21.10
N CYS A 82 0.14 -16.96 -20.39
CA CYS A 82 0.29 -17.66 -19.11
C CYS A 82 -0.70 -18.82 -19.00
N HIS A 83 -0.35 -19.80 -18.16
CA HIS A 83 -1.15 -20.99 -17.98
C HIS A 83 -1.19 -21.52 -16.56
N LEU A 84 -2.29 -22.19 -16.22
CA LEU A 84 -2.47 -22.93 -14.97
C LEU A 84 -1.85 -24.33 -15.06
N SER A 85 -1.17 -24.72 -13.98
CA SER A 85 -0.67 -26.08 -13.76
C SER A 85 -1.16 -26.61 -12.40
N PRO A 86 -1.94 -27.72 -12.34
CA PRO A 86 -2.46 -28.48 -13.46
C PRO A 86 -3.54 -27.71 -14.26
N ARG A 87 -3.77 -28.12 -15.50
CA ARG A 87 -4.76 -27.51 -16.41
C ARG A 87 -6.17 -27.55 -15.82
N MET A 88 -6.84 -26.40 -15.75
CA MET A 88 -8.22 -26.25 -15.26
C MET A 88 -8.82 -24.91 -15.69
N SER A 89 -10.15 -24.79 -15.71
CA SER A 89 -10.81 -23.57 -16.21
C SER A 89 -10.53 -22.34 -15.36
N ALA A 90 -9.93 -21.32 -15.99
CA ALA A 90 -9.76 -19.97 -15.44
C ALA A 90 -10.98 -19.06 -15.72
N GLN A 91 -12.04 -19.57 -16.36
CA GLN A 91 -13.18 -18.77 -16.82
C GLN A 91 -13.93 -18.04 -15.69
N ASN A 92 -13.91 -18.61 -14.49
CA ASN A 92 -14.52 -18.06 -13.27
C ASN A 92 -13.45 -17.57 -12.25
N MET A 93 -12.24 -17.25 -12.72
CA MET A 93 -11.18 -16.64 -11.91
C MET A 93 -11.05 -15.16 -12.29
N GLU A 94 -10.53 -14.35 -11.37
CA GLU A 94 -9.89 -13.09 -11.77
C GLU A 94 -8.56 -13.44 -12.47
N VAL A 95 -8.33 -12.90 -13.66
CA VAL A 95 -7.05 -13.00 -14.36
C VAL A 95 -6.54 -11.59 -14.65
N ARG A 96 -5.31 -11.29 -14.22
CA ARG A 96 -4.75 -9.94 -14.22
C ARG A 96 -3.34 -9.97 -14.80
N TRP A 97 -3.02 -9.03 -15.68
CA TRP A 97 -1.63 -8.66 -16.00
C TRP A 97 -1.33 -7.29 -15.40
N PHE A 98 -0.17 -7.16 -14.77
CA PHE A 98 0.31 -5.89 -14.21
C PHE A 98 1.83 -5.73 -14.41
N ARG A 99 2.37 -4.53 -14.17
CA ARG A 99 3.83 -4.26 -14.28
C ARG A 99 4.53 -4.39 -12.92
N SER A 100 5.29 -3.38 -12.48
CA SER A 100 6.07 -3.42 -11.22
C SER A 100 5.25 -3.37 -9.91
N GLN A 101 3.91 -3.29 -10.00
CA GLN A 101 3.01 -3.29 -8.84
C GLN A 101 1.60 -3.77 -9.24
N PHE A 102 0.91 -4.46 -8.35
CA PHE A 102 -0.44 -5.04 -8.58
C PHE A 102 -1.53 -4.03 -9.02
N SER A 103 -1.31 -2.73 -8.79
CA SER A 103 -2.19 -1.63 -9.22
C SER A 103 -1.78 -0.96 -10.55
N ALA A 104 -0.64 -1.35 -11.12
CA ALA A 104 -0.20 -0.99 -12.46
C ALA A 104 -0.78 -2.00 -13.47
N VAL A 105 -2.11 -2.06 -13.52
CA VAL A 105 -2.88 -3.04 -14.29
C VAL A 105 -2.76 -2.75 -15.78
N VAL A 106 -2.24 -3.73 -16.51
CA VAL A 106 -2.13 -3.74 -17.97
C VAL A 106 -3.41 -4.29 -18.57
N HIS A 107 -3.93 -5.38 -17.98
CA HIS A 107 -5.21 -5.98 -18.34
C HIS A 107 -5.84 -6.69 -17.15
N LEU A 108 -7.17 -6.76 -17.11
CA LEU A 108 -7.91 -7.43 -16.05
C LEU A 108 -9.18 -8.07 -16.63
N TYR A 109 -9.42 -9.32 -16.27
CA TYR A 109 -10.63 -10.07 -16.54
C TYR A 109 -11.19 -10.55 -15.20
N ARG A 110 -12.47 -10.29 -14.96
CA ARG A 110 -13.18 -10.70 -13.73
C ARG A 110 -14.67 -10.83 -14.03
N ASP A 111 -15.35 -11.71 -13.30
CA ASP A 111 -16.81 -11.91 -13.41
C ASP A 111 -17.27 -12.28 -14.83
N GLY A 112 -16.38 -12.93 -15.60
CA GLY A 112 -16.62 -13.34 -16.99
C GLY A 112 -16.34 -12.26 -18.05
N GLN A 113 -15.87 -11.06 -17.66
CA GLN A 113 -15.74 -9.90 -18.54
C GLN A 113 -14.41 -9.14 -18.36
N ASP A 114 -13.98 -8.48 -19.43
CA ASP A 114 -12.76 -7.70 -19.50
C ASP A 114 -12.97 -6.29 -18.90
N GLN A 115 -12.25 -5.98 -17.82
CA GLN A 115 -12.47 -4.84 -16.93
C GLN A 115 -11.63 -3.63 -17.37
N TYR A 116 -11.88 -3.12 -18.59
CA TYR A 116 -11.13 -2.03 -19.21
C TYR A 116 -11.00 -0.76 -18.34
N ALA A 117 -11.95 -0.50 -17.44
CA ALA A 117 -11.92 0.65 -16.53
C ALA A 117 -10.79 0.59 -15.49
N GLU A 118 -10.32 -0.61 -15.08
CA GLU A 118 -9.20 -0.75 -14.12
C GLU A 118 -7.82 -0.66 -14.79
N GLN A 119 -7.74 -0.64 -16.13
CA GLN A 119 -6.47 -0.59 -16.88
C GLN A 119 -5.81 0.79 -16.80
N MET A 120 -4.48 0.80 -16.68
CA MET A 120 -3.64 1.98 -16.85
C MET A 120 -3.89 2.66 -18.21
N LEU A 121 -3.90 3.99 -18.20
CA LEU A 121 -4.17 4.82 -19.38
C LEU A 121 -3.29 4.45 -20.60
N GLU A 122 -2.02 4.13 -20.39
CA GLU A 122 -1.08 3.73 -21.45
C GLU A 122 -1.40 2.38 -22.12
N TYR A 123 -2.29 1.56 -21.55
CA TYR A 123 -2.72 0.24 -22.09
C TYR A 123 -4.21 0.17 -22.49
N ARG A 124 -5.01 1.20 -22.16
CA ARG A 124 -6.44 1.24 -22.50
C ARG A 124 -6.63 1.22 -24.02
N GLY A 125 -7.58 0.42 -24.50
CA GLY A 125 -7.86 0.22 -25.93
C GLY A 125 -6.77 -0.53 -26.72
N ARG A 126 -5.53 -0.60 -26.18
CA ARG A 126 -4.41 -1.34 -26.75
C ARG A 126 -4.38 -2.82 -26.34
N THR A 127 -5.19 -3.25 -25.38
CA THR A 127 -5.09 -4.62 -24.80
C THR A 127 -6.34 -5.49 -24.96
N GLU A 128 -6.13 -6.80 -25.13
CA GLU A 128 -7.17 -7.80 -25.39
C GLU A 128 -6.78 -9.14 -24.74
N LEU A 129 -7.70 -9.78 -23.99
CA LEU A 129 -7.47 -11.12 -23.43
C LEU A 129 -7.88 -12.21 -24.42
N LEU A 130 -6.89 -12.95 -24.93
CA LEU A 130 -7.11 -14.14 -25.75
C LEU A 130 -7.55 -15.29 -24.85
N ARG A 131 -8.81 -15.69 -24.98
CA ARG A 131 -9.53 -16.58 -24.07
C ARG A 131 -9.97 -17.92 -24.69
N ASP A 132 -9.45 -18.25 -25.87
CA ASP A 132 -9.89 -19.41 -26.66
C ASP A 132 -9.65 -20.76 -25.96
N ASP A 133 -8.68 -20.84 -25.05
CA ASP A 133 -8.37 -22.03 -24.24
C ASP A 133 -8.50 -21.78 -22.72
N ILE A 134 -9.27 -20.75 -22.32
CA ILE A 134 -9.46 -20.36 -20.91
C ILE A 134 -10.06 -21.51 -20.07
N THR A 135 -10.81 -22.41 -20.70
CA THR A 135 -11.40 -23.60 -20.08
C THR A 135 -10.38 -24.67 -19.68
N ASN A 136 -9.18 -24.66 -20.29
CA ASN A 136 -8.03 -25.46 -19.86
C ASN A 136 -7.01 -24.65 -19.03
N GLY A 137 -7.32 -23.37 -18.76
CA GLY A 137 -6.48 -22.48 -17.96
C GLY A 137 -5.36 -21.83 -18.75
N ARG A 138 -5.46 -21.77 -20.09
CA ARG A 138 -4.53 -21.03 -20.95
C ARG A 138 -5.18 -19.76 -21.46
N VAL A 139 -4.48 -18.66 -21.25
CA VAL A 139 -4.91 -17.31 -21.63
C VAL A 139 -3.68 -16.50 -22.02
N SER A 140 -3.84 -15.55 -22.93
CA SER A 140 -2.74 -14.69 -23.35
C SER A 140 -3.21 -13.25 -23.48
N LEU A 141 -2.45 -12.32 -22.90
CA LEU A 141 -2.68 -10.91 -23.11
C LEU A 141 -2.07 -10.50 -24.46
N ARG A 142 -2.90 -10.03 -25.40
CA ARG A 142 -2.43 -9.28 -26.57
C ARG A 142 -2.29 -7.80 -26.21
N ILE A 143 -1.18 -7.18 -26.57
CA ILE A 143 -0.95 -5.73 -26.53
C ILE A 143 -0.69 -5.25 -27.97
N ARG A 144 -1.37 -4.21 -28.42
CA ARG A 144 -1.30 -3.63 -29.78
C ARG A 144 -0.58 -2.27 -29.78
N ASP A 145 -0.10 -1.86 -30.95
CA ASP A 145 0.67 -0.62 -31.14
C ASP A 145 1.87 -0.58 -30.17
N ILE A 146 2.79 -1.53 -30.23
CA ILE A 146 3.87 -1.65 -29.23
C ILE A 146 4.79 -0.43 -29.23
N GLN A 147 5.04 0.12 -28.03
CA GLN A 147 5.82 1.32 -27.76
C GLN A 147 7.06 1.01 -26.92
N LEU A 148 8.08 1.87 -26.96
CA LEU A 148 9.31 1.70 -26.17
C LEU A 148 9.06 1.66 -24.65
N SER A 149 8.00 2.33 -24.19
CA SER A 149 7.49 2.32 -22.82
C SER A 149 7.03 0.93 -22.34
N ASP A 150 6.55 0.07 -23.25
CA ASP A 150 6.06 -1.27 -22.91
C ASP A 150 7.17 -2.24 -22.54
N LYS A 151 8.42 -1.96 -22.92
CA LYS A 151 9.59 -2.80 -22.62
C LYS A 151 9.76 -2.99 -21.11
N GLY A 152 10.02 -4.23 -20.69
CA GLY A 152 10.31 -4.59 -19.30
C GLY A 152 9.45 -5.75 -18.78
N GLN A 153 9.38 -5.86 -17.45
CA GLN A 153 8.72 -6.98 -16.78
C GLN A 153 7.20 -6.77 -16.63
N TYR A 154 6.50 -7.89 -16.72
CA TYR A 154 5.06 -8.05 -16.49
C TYR A 154 4.85 -9.22 -15.54
N THR A 155 3.80 -9.17 -14.75
CA THR A 155 3.33 -10.29 -13.92
C THR A 155 1.94 -10.66 -14.38
N CYS A 156 1.72 -11.94 -14.68
CA CYS A 156 0.39 -12.51 -14.85
C CYS A 156 -0.04 -13.19 -13.54
N PHE A 157 -1.29 -12.99 -13.16
CA PHE A 157 -1.84 -13.38 -11.87
C PHE A 157 -3.22 -13.98 -12.07
N PHE A 158 -3.49 -15.09 -11.38
CA PHE A 158 -4.77 -15.81 -11.44
C PHE A 158 -5.28 -15.98 -10.01
N HIS A 159 -6.50 -15.56 -9.75
CA HIS A 159 -7.14 -15.64 -8.44
C HIS A 159 -8.51 -16.31 -8.56
N SER A 160 -8.60 -17.51 -7.99
CA SER A 160 -9.86 -18.19 -7.74
C SER A 160 -10.52 -17.63 -6.47
N SER A 161 -11.73 -18.07 -6.13
CA SER A 161 -12.43 -17.65 -4.90
C SER A 161 -11.77 -18.09 -3.58
N VAL A 162 -10.58 -18.69 -3.61
CA VAL A 162 -9.93 -19.37 -2.47
C VAL A 162 -8.39 -19.32 -2.50
N THR A 163 -7.77 -19.21 -3.67
CA THR A 163 -6.30 -19.20 -3.88
C THR A 163 -5.92 -18.27 -5.02
N TYR A 164 -4.73 -17.65 -4.93
CA TYR A 164 -4.08 -16.97 -6.04
C TYR A 164 -2.65 -17.50 -6.24
N GLU A 165 -2.14 -17.38 -7.47
CA GLU A 165 -0.72 -17.55 -7.81
C GLU A 165 -0.36 -16.60 -8.96
N GLU A 166 0.94 -16.38 -9.20
CA GLU A 166 1.44 -15.49 -10.24
C GLU A 166 2.72 -15.99 -10.93
N ALA A 167 3.00 -15.49 -12.14
CA ALA A 167 4.27 -15.72 -12.85
C ALA A 167 4.76 -14.44 -13.55
N LEU A 168 6.09 -14.32 -13.64
CA LEU A 168 6.77 -13.21 -14.30
C LEU A 168 6.98 -13.50 -15.79
N LEU A 169 6.98 -12.43 -16.59
CA LEU A 169 7.31 -12.41 -18.01
C LEU A 169 8.17 -11.17 -18.30
N GLU A 170 8.99 -11.23 -19.34
CA GLU A 170 9.71 -10.05 -19.85
C GLU A 170 9.30 -9.78 -21.30
N LEU A 171 8.91 -8.54 -21.60
CA LEU A 171 8.68 -8.04 -22.94
C LEU A 171 9.90 -7.22 -23.40
N GLN A 172 10.55 -7.69 -24.46
CA GLN A 172 11.59 -6.97 -25.17
C GLN A 172 10.99 -6.34 -26.42
N VAL A 173 11.21 -5.04 -26.58
CA VAL A 173 10.70 -4.26 -27.72
C VAL A 173 11.85 -4.00 -28.69
N ALA A 174 11.60 -4.14 -29.98
CA ALA A 174 12.58 -3.92 -31.04
C ALA A 174 11.98 -3.15 -32.24
N GLY A 175 12.75 -2.24 -32.81
CA GLY A 175 12.47 -1.54 -34.06
C GLY A 175 13.30 -2.10 -35.20
N LEU A 176 12.65 -2.52 -36.28
CA LEU A 176 13.26 -2.59 -37.59
C LEU A 176 13.22 -1.18 -38.19
N GLY A 177 14.38 -0.63 -38.52
CA GLY A 177 14.45 0.68 -39.16
C GLY A 177 14.04 0.66 -40.63
N SER A 178 14.18 1.82 -41.27
CA SER A 178 13.93 1.98 -42.71
C SER A 178 14.84 1.09 -43.56
N ASP A 179 14.40 0.74 -44.77
CA ASP A 179 15.30 0.16 -45.75
C ASP A 179 16.53 1.08 -45.98
N PRO A 180 17.76 0.53 -46.09
CA PRO A 180 18.97 1.34 -46.16
C PRO A 180 19.06 2.16 -47.46
N ASP A 181 18.96 3.48 -47.36
CA ASP A 181 19.11 4.38 -48.50
C ASP A 181 20.60 4.54 -48.85
N ILE A 182 21.00 4.08 -50.04
CA ILE A 182 22.38 4.18 -50.52
C ILE A 182 22.50 5.35 -51.50
N SER A 183 23.19 6.37 -51.04
CA SER A 183 23.50 7.60 -51.77
C SER A 183 24.94 7.61 -52.29
N VAL A 184 25.17 8.24 -53.44
CA VAL A 184 26.50 8.46 -54.02
C VAL A 184 26.84 9.93 -53.82
N GLU A 185 27.82 10.24 -52.97
CA GLU A 185 28.12 11.62 -52.57
C GLU A 185 29.24 12.28 -53.39
N GLY A 186 30.08 11.49 -54.07
CA GLY A 186 31.12 12.02 -54.96
C GLY A 186 32.33 11.11 -55.08
N HIS A 187 33.47 11.70 -55.39
CA HIS A 187 34.77 11.01 -55.46
C HIS A 187 35.60 11.31 -54.20
N GLN A 188 36.22 10.29 -53.63
CA GLN A 188 37.09 10.39 -52.46
C GLN A 188 38.23 9.36 -52.60
N ASP A 189 39.47 9.72 -52.22
CA ASP A 189 40.62 8.81 -52.11
C ASP A 189 40.92 7.92 -53.33
N GLY A 190 40.63 8.42 -54.55
CA GLY A 190 40.81 7.69 -55.81
C GLY A 190 39.67 6.70 -56.14
N GLY A 191 38.53 6.82 -55.47
CA GLY A 191 37.33 6.01 -55.72
C GLY A 191 36.04 6.83 -55.58
N ILE A 192 34.90 6.14 -55.57
CA ILE A 192 33.55 6.70 -55.40
C ILE A 192 33.10 6.51 -53.95
N ARG A 193 32.75 7.62 -53.27
CA ARG A 193 32.16 7.57 -51.92
C ARG A 193 30.68 7.20 -52.02
N VAL A 194 30.31 6.08 -51.41
CA VAL A 194 28.92 5.68 -51.22
C VAL A 194 28.58 5.68 -49.74
N VAL A 195 27.39 6.17 -49.40
CA VAL A 195 26.91 6.35 -48.03
C VAL A 195 25.54 5.73 -47.89
N CYS A 196 25.45 4.78 -46.96
CA CYS A 196 24.24 4.09 -46.57
C CYS A 196 23.65 4.74 -45.31
N ARG A 197 22.38 5.12 -45.35
CA ARG A 197 21.64 5.75 -44.24
C ARG A 197 20.39 4.95 -43.89
N SER A 198 20.11 4.80 -42.61
CA SER A 198 18.84 4.24 -42.13
C SER A 198 18.48 4.78 -40.74
N SER A 199 17.19 4.82 -40.43
CA SER A 199 16.59 5.46 -39.23
C SER A 199 15.57 4.56 -38.57
N GLY A 200 15.20 4.85 -37.31
CA GLY A 200 14.13 4.15 -36.60
C GLY A 200 14.47 2.78 -35.99
N TRP A 201 15.75 2.41 -35.87
CA TRP A 201 16.15 1.12 -35.26
C TRP A 201 15.98 1.12 -33.75
N TYR A 202 15.66 -0.03 -33.16
CA TYR A 202 15.80 -0.24 -31.71
C TYR A 202 16.06 -1.72 -31.38
N PRO A 203 17.01 -2.08 -30.50
CA PRO A 203 18.03 -1.23 -29.87
C PRO A 203 19.07 -0.78 -30.91
N LYS A 204 20.29 -0.41 -30.49
CA LYS A 204 21.38 -0.06 -31.41
C LYS A 204 21.56 -1.19 -32.45
N PRO A 205 21.50 -0.91 -33.77
CA PRO A 205 21.73 -1.90 -34.80
C PRO A 205 23.22 -2.18 -35.00
N GLU A 206 23.51 -3.30 -35.67
CA GLU A 206 24.79 -3.59 -36.30
C GLU A 206 24.70 -3.14 -37.77
N ALA A 207 25.72 -2.45 -38.31
CA ALA A 207 25.70 -1.96 -39.69
C ALA A 207 27.03 -2.29 -40.38
N GLN A 208 26.97 -2.95 -41.54
CA GLN A 208 28.14 -3.49 -42.24
C GLN A 208 27.95 -3.50 -43.77
N TRP A 209 29.04 -3.39 -44.52
CA TRP A 209 29.05 -3.61 -45.96
C TRP A 209 29.39 -5.07 -46.30
N ARG A 210 28.82 -5.62 -47.36
CA ARG A 210 29.14 -6.95 -47.91
C ARG A 210 29.42 -6.93 -49.42
N ASP A 211 30.20 -7.89 -49.88
CA ASP A 211 30.42 -8.17 -51.30
C ASP A 211 29.41 -9.20 -51.87
N LEU A 212 29.58 -9.54 -53.16
CA LEU A 212 28.81 -10.56 -53.88
C LEU A 212 28.92 -11.98 -53.28
N GLN A 213 29.92 -12.23 -52.44
CA GLN A 213 30.22 -13.50 -51.78
C GLN A 213 29.83 -13.47 -50.29
N GLY A 214 29.17 -12.41 -49.83
CA GLY A 214 28.77 -12.21 -48.44
C GLY A 214 29.92 -11.89 -47.47
N GLN A 215 31.14 -11.65 -47.97
CA GLN A 215 32.27 -11.28 -47.13
C GLN A 215 32.13 -9.85 -46.63
N LEU A 216 32.61 -9.60 -45.40
CA LEU A 216 32.53 -8.28 -44.77
C LEU A 216 33.54 -7.30 -45.40
N LEU A 217 33.05 -6.14 -45.83
CA LEU A 217 33.86 -5.05 -46.38
C LEU A 217 34.06 -3.94 -45.33
N PRO A 218 35.25 -3.31 -45.28
CA PRO A 218 35.53 -2.28 -44.28
C PRO A 218 34.79 -0.96 -44.58
N SER A 219 34.08 -0.44 -43.57
CA SER A 219 33.53 0.91 -43.59
C SER A 219 34.65 1.95 -43.49
N ALA A 220 34.60 2.99 -44.32
CA ALA A 220 35.47 4.18 -44.23
C ALA A 220 35.03 5.13 -43.10
N SER A 221 33.76 5.10 -42.71
CA SER A 221 33.23 5.73 -41.50
C SER A 221 31.95 5.03 -41.03
N GLU A 222 31.75 4.94 -39.72
CA GLU A 222 30.51 4.50 -39.06
C GLU A 222 30.07 5.58 -38.08
N ASN A 223 28.80 5.96 -38.12
CA ASN A 223 28.17 6.87 -37.17
C ASN A 223 26.78 6.33 -36.80
N ILE A 224 26.61 5.85 -35.57
CA ILE A 224 25.35 5.32 -35.05
C ILE A 224 24.98 6.09 -33.79
N PHE A 225 23.90 6.87 -33.85
CA PHE A 225 23.47 7.79 -32.79
C PHE A 225 21.98 7.65 -32.49
N GLN A 226 21.55 8.20 -31.35
CA GLN A 226 20.18 8.07 -30.87
C GLN A 226 19.35 9.34 -31.19
N GLU A 227 18.18 9.15 -31.79
CA GLU A 227 17.23 10.18 -32.17
C GLU A 227 16.33 10.61 -30.99
N ALA A 228 15.64 11.75 -31.14
CA ALA A 228 14.59 12.15 -30.22
C ALA A 228 13.46 11.09 -30.20
N GLY A 229 13.11 10.58 -29.02
CA GLY A 229 12.22 9.44 -28.86
C GLY A 229 12.94 8.11 -28.60
N GLY A 230 14.27 8.04 -28.75
CA GLY A 230 15.09 6.92 -28.28
C GLY A 230 15.38 5.82 -29.32
N LEU A 231 14.97 6.01 -30.57
CA LEU A 231 15.35 5.17 -31.71
C LEU A 231 16.78 5.50 -32.18
N PHE A 232 17.37 4.66 -33.03
CA PHE A 232 18.72 4.82 -33.55
C PHE A 232 18.72 5.12 -35.05
N GLN A 233 19.53 6.12 -35.42
CA GLN A 233 19.96 6.38 -36.79
C GLN A 233 21.35 5.78 -37.00
N THR A 234 21.61 5.29 -38.21
CA THR A 234 22.92 4.77 -38.63
C THR A 234 23.30 5.34 -40.00
N GLU A 235 24.54 5.80 -40.10
CA GLU A 235 25.21 6.17 -41.33
C GLU A 235 26.54 5.41 -41.44
N ILE A 236 26.70 4.60 -42.49
CA ILE A 236 27.97 3.96 -42.83
C ILE A 236 28.41 4.35 -44.25
N ALA A 237 29.70 4.60 -44.45
CA ALA A 237 30.25 4.96 -45.75
C ALA A 237 31.37 4.00 -46.16
N MET A 238 31.58 3.85 -47.46
CA MET A 238 32.75 3.17 -48.04
C MET A 238 33.22 3.86 -49.33
N VAL A 239 34.42 3.52 -49.80
CA VAL A 239 35.01 4.04 -51.04
C VAL A 239 35.24 2.88 -52.02
N LEU A 240 34.49 2.87 -53.11
CA LEU A 240 34.58 1.86 -54.18
C LEU A 240 35.65 2.27 -55.21
N ARG A 241 36.48 1.33 -55.68
CA ARG A 241 37.64 1.60 -56.56
C ARG A 241 37.48 0.86 -57.89
N GLU A 242 38.22 1.29 -58.91
CA GLU A 242 37.98 0.87 -60.30
C GLU A 242 38.29 -0.62 -60.59
N GLU A 243 39.19 -1.23 -59.80
CA GLU A 243 39.47 -2.67 -59.85
C GLU A 243 38.31 -3.53 -59.29
N SER A 244 37.43 -2.96 -58.47
CA SER A 244 36.25 -3.63 -57.92
C SER A 244 34.99 -3.29 -58.71
N SER A 245 34.69 -4.11 -59.72
CA SER A 245 33.37 -4.18 -60.39
C SER A 245 32.29 -4.81 -59.49
N GLN A 246 32.24 -4.37 -58.23
CA GLN A 246 31.49 -4.98 -57.15
C GLN A 246 30.10 -4.35 -57.02
N LYS A 247 29.09 -5.20 -57.21
CA LYS A 247 27.78 -5.02 -56.57
C LYS A 247 27.99 -5.24 -55.07
N VAL A 248 27.84 -4.19 -54.27
CA VAL A 248 28.00 -4.23 -52.80
C VAL A 248 26.67 -3.97 -52.11
N SER A 249 26.48 -4.57 -50.94
CA SER A 249 25.28 -4.36 -50.14
C SER A 249 25.59 -3.73 -48.79
N CYS A 250 24.71 -2.82 -48.38
CA CYS A 250 24.65 -2.31 -47.02
C CYS A 250 23.66 -3.19 -46.24
N CYS A 251 24.13 -3.83 -45.18
CA CYS A 251 23.38 -4.76 -44.36
C CYS A 251 23.28 -4.19 -42.95
N ILE A 252 22.05 -3.91 -42.51
CA ILE A 252 21.78 -3.36 -41.18
C ILE A 252 20.92 -4.36 -40.40
N ARG A 253 21.45 -4.86 -39.29
CA ARG A 253 20.92 -6.00 -38.53
C ARG A 253 20.46 -5.56 -37.15
N ASN A 254 19.26 -6.00 -36.77
CA ASN A 254 18.76 -5.89 -35.41
C ASN A 254 19.23 -7.13 -34.61
N PRO A 255 20.11 -6.96 -33.60
CA PRO A 255 20.69 -8.09 -32.88
C PRO A 255 19.69 -8.83 -31.97
N GLN A 256 18.56 -8.21 -31.58
CA GLN A 256 17.53 -8.88 -30.75
C GLN A 256 16.54 -9.68 -31.60
N LEU A 257 16.17 -9.19 -32.78
CA LEU A 257 15.27 -9.91 -33.70
C LEU A 257 16.00 -10.93 -34.58
N ASN A 258 17.33 -10.84 -34.68
CA ASN A 258 18.14 -11.54 -35.67
C ASN A 258 17.61 -11.36 -37.12
N GLN A 259 17.10 -10.17 -37.42
CA GLN A 259 16.59 -9.77 -38.72
C GLN A 259 17.40 -8.58 -39.25
N GLU A 260 17.61 -8.54 -40.55
CA GLU A 260 18.35 -7.46 -41.21
C GLU A 260 17.58 -6.87 -42.39
N ARG A 261 17.84 -5.59 -42.66
CA ARG A 261 17.49 -4.94 -43.92
C ARG A 261 18.76 -4.82 -44.75
N GLU A 262 18.69 -5.32 -45.97
CA GLU A 262 19.73 -5.18 -46.98
C GLU A 262 19.27 -4.18 -48.03
N SER A 263 20.20 -3.39 -48.55
CA SER A 263 20.02 -2.68 -49.82
C SER A 263 21.32 -2.69 -50.60
N VAL A 264 21.21 -2.70 -51.92
CA VAL A 264 22.31 -3.14 -52.80
C VAL A 264 22.54 -2.14 -53.91
N ILE A 265 23.79 -1.68 -54.05
CA ILE A 265 24.22 -0.81 -55.13
C ILE A 265 25.15 -1.57 -56.08
N SER A 266 24.92 -1.40 -57.38
CA SER A 266 25.81 -1.91 -58.43
C SER A 266 26.26 -0.73 -59.30
N ILE A 267 27.50 -0.30 -59.12
CA ILE A 267 28.10 0.70 -60.00
C ILE A 267 28.58 -0.04 -61.26
N ALA A 268 27.86 0.14 -62.37
CA ALA A 268 28.29 -0.36 -63.65
C ALA A 268 29.52 0.41 -64.14
N ALA A 269 30.60 -0.30 -64.48
CA ALA A 269 31.60 0.25 -65.40
C ALA A 269 30.89 0.70 -66.70
N MET A 270 31.40 1.73 -67.39
CA MET A 270 30.70 2.37 -68.51
C MET A 270 30.61 1.50 -69.78
N GLY A 271 29.76 0.47 -69.75
CA GLY A 271 29.23 -0.20 -70.93
C GLY A 271 28.22 0.71 -71.67
N THR A 272 28.27 0.71 -72.99
CA THR A 272 27.34 1.46 -73.84
C THR A 272 25.92 0.91 -73.74
N CYS A 273 24.93 1.79 -73.58
CA CYS A 273 23.52 1.38 -73.41
C CYS A 273 22.88 1.01 -74.75
N SER A 274 22.78 -0.30 -74.99
CA SER A 274 21.91 -0.94 -75.99
C SER A 274 21.40 -2.28 -75.43
N ASP A 275 20.29 -2.78 -75.99
CA ASP A 275 19.70 -4.10 -75.73
C ASP A 275 19.24 -4.41 -74.29
N PHE A 276 18.05 -3.92 -73.92
CA PHE A 276 17.05 -4.76 -73.25
C PHE A 276 15.62 -4.25 -73.51
N SER A 277 15.00 -4.70 -74.60
CA SER A 277 13.64 -4.29 -75.01
C SER A 277 12.78 -5.44 -75.53
N GLN A 278 12.80 -6.60 -74.84
CA GLN A 278 11.89 -7.71 -75.09
C GLN A 278 11.79 -8.65 -73.88
N GLN A 279 10.73 -8.51 -73.07
CA GLN A 279 9.85 -9.59 -72.57
C GLN A 279 8.96 -9.08 -71.42
N GLU A 280 7.75 -8.61 -71.77
CA GLU A 280 6.67 -8.38 -70.82
C GLU A 280 5.34 -8.79 -71.47
N GLN A 281 4.87 -10.02 -71.19
CA GLN A 281 3.55 -10.51 -71.62
C GLN A 281 3.16 -11.81 -70.90
N ALA A 282 2.45 -11.71 -69.76
CA ALA A 282 1.39 -12.65 -69.33
C ALA A 282 0.75 -12.30 -67.97
N LEU A 283 -0.36 -11.54 -68.00
CA LEU A 283 -1.46 -11.55 -67.02
C LEU A 283 -1.18 -11.02 -65.56
N PRO A 284 -2.23 -10.67 -64.76
CA PRO A 284 -2.22 -9.34 -64.12
C PRO A 284 -2.69 -9.25 -62.65
N GLU A 285 -2.16 -8.27 -61.91
CA GLU A 285 -2.75 -7.74 -60.67
C GLU A 285 -2.75 -6.20 -60.62
N LYS A 286 -3.35 -5.62 -59.56
CA LYS A 286 -3.82 -4.22 -59.47
C LYS A 286 -2.75 -3.23 -58.97
N PRO A 287 -2.90 -1.91 -59.26
CA PRO A 287 -1.79 -0.96 -59.14
C PRO A 287 -1.60 -0.37 -57.73
N GLN A 288 -0.41 -0.55 -57.15
CA GLN A 288 0.12 0.33 -56.11
C GLN A 288 0.83 1.54 -56.76
N ARG A 289 0.63 2.75 -56.22
CA ARG A 289 1.24 3.98 -56.75
C ARG A 289 2.71 4.09 -56.37
N ARG A 290 3.60 3.99 -57.36
CA ARG A 290 5.01 4.42 -57.22
C ARG A 290 5.08 5.96 -57.15
N LYS A 291 5.96 6.50 -56.30
CA LYS A 291 6.48 7.87 -56.40
C LYS A 291 7.91 7.76 -56.94
N CYS A 292 8.20 8.43 -58.06
CA CYS A 292 9.57 8.65 -58.54
C CYS A 292 9.86 10.16 -58.42
N SER A 293 11.01 10.54 -57.87
CA SER A 293 11.47 11.93 -57.84
C SER A 293 12.60 12.13 -58.85
N TRP A 294 12.62 13.28 -59.52
CA TRP A 294 13.66 13.66 -60.47
C TRP A 294 14.44 14.88 -59.97
N SER A 295 15.67 14.66 -59.52
CA SER A 295 16.59 15.75 -59.17
C SER A 295 17.43 16.14 -60.40
N ILE A 296 17.33 17.40 -60.84
CA ILE A 296 18.16 17.94 -61.91
C ILE A 296 19.47 18.46 -61.32
N LEU A 297 20.57 17.74 -61.51
CA LEU A 297 21.92 18.30 -61.40
C LEU A 297 22.39 18.76 -62.78
N SER A 298 23.04 19.93 -62.82
CA SER A 298 23.52 20.57 -64.05
C SER A 298 24.79 19.89 -64.57
N GLY A 299 24.65 18.86 -65.42
CA GLY A 299 25.79 18.20 -66.07
C GLY A 299 25.54 16.74 -66.46
N MET A 300 24.84 16.53 -67.58
CA MET A 300 24.70 15.28 -68.36
C MET A 300 25.27 13.95 -67.77
N LYS A 301 24.51 13.29 -66.89
CA LYS A 301 24.00 11.90 -67.04
C LYS A 301 23.05 11.56 -65.88
N ARG A 302 22.15 10.59 -66.05
CA ARG A 302 21.05 10.30 -65.10
C ARG A 302 21.25 8.97 -64.38
N LEU A 303 20.95 8.92 -63.08
CA LEU A 303 20.62 7.72 -62.31
C LEU A 303 19.17 7.78 -61.82
N CYS A 304 18.63 6.67 -61.30
CA CYS A 304 17.27 6.55 -60.79
C CYS A 304 17.26 5.67 -59.51
N VAL A 305 16.51 6.09 -58.48
CA VAL A 305 16.39 5.43 -57.16
C VAL A 305 14.94 5.55 -56.67
N CYS A 306 14.45 4.61 -55.85
CA CYS A 306 13.06 4.60 -55.31
C CYS A 306 13.00 3.94 -53.91
N SER A 307 12.18 4.49 -53.00
CA SER A 307 11.90 3.98 -51.64
C SER A 307 10.51 4.44 -51.14
N GLN A 308 9.94 3.84 -50.07
CA GLN A 308 8.57 4.11 -49.58
C GLN A 308 8.35 3.89 -48.06
N SER A 309 7.60 4.77 -47.38
CA SER A 309 6.80 4.55 -46.14
C SER A 309 6.01 5.83 -45.74
N ASP A 310 4.99 5.73 -44.86
CA ASP A 310 4.14 6.83 -44.32
C ASP A 310 3.48 6.42 -42.95
N THR A 311 2.81 7.32 -42.19
CA THR A 311 2.70 7.27 -40.69
C THR A 311 1.32 7.66 -40.03
N SER A 312 1.25 7.73 -38.68
CA SER A 312 0.32 8.53 -37.78
C SER A 312 -1.03 7.89 -37.31
N MET A 313 -1.81 8.30 -36.25
CA MET A 313 -1.62 9.14 -35.02
C MET A 313 -2.82 9.10 -34.00
N ALA A 314 -2.55 9.36 -32.70
CA ALA A 314 -3.27 10.21 -31.69
C ALA A 314 -4.59 9.84 -30.90
N ASP A 315 -4.46 9.95 -29.56
CA ASP A 315 -5.28 10.65 -28.51
C ASP A 315 -6.68 10.23 -27.93
N ARG A 316 -6.71 10.16 -26.56
CA ARG A 316 -7.71 10.68 -25.56
C ARG A 316 -9.12 10.05 -25.43
N ASP A 317 -9.85 10.09 -24.29
CA ASP A 317 -9.67 10.52 -22.87
C ASP A 317 -10.79 9.83 -22.01
N GLU A 318 -10.94 9.81 -20.68
CA GLU A 318 -10.24 10.34 -19.48
C GLU A 318 -10.41 9.28 -18.32
N GLU A 319 -9.96 9.56 -17.09
CA GLU A 319 -10.22 8.81 -15.85
C GLU A 319 -10.02 9.72 -14.62
N ARG A 320 -10.89 9.67 -13.58
CA ARG A 320 -10.62 10.30 -12.26
C ARG A 320 -11.19 9.49 -11.07
N THR A 321 -10.62 9.72 -9.88
CA THR A 321 -11.08 9.30 -8.52
C THR A 321 -10.56 7.97 -7.90
N ILE A 322 -9.35 7.49 -8.28
CA ILE A 322 -8.67 6.35 -7.60
C ILE A 322 -7.24 6.69 -7.09
N SER A 323 -6.74 7.91 -7.31
CA SER A 323 -5.32 8.26 -7.11
C SER A 323 -4.82 8.22 -5.66
N SER A 324 -5.66 8.58 -4.68
CA SER A 324 -5.20 8.93 -3.33
C SER A 324 -4.61 7.76 -2.52
N GLN A 325 -5.20 6.56 -2.60
CA GLN A 325 -4.72 5.38 -1.87
C GLN A 325 -3.38 4.83 -2.41
N ARG A 326 -2.98 5.19 -3.64
CA ARG A 326 -1.74 4.67 -4.26
C ARG A 326 -0.48 5.29 -3.64
N ARG A 327 -0.52 6.59 -3.26
CA ARG A 327 0.65 7.32 -2.70
C ARG A 327 1.10 6.74 -1.35
N TRP A 328 0.16 6.43 -0.46
CA TRP A 328 0.39 5.80 0.84
C TRP A 328 1.17 4.47 0.78
N ARG A 329 0.72 3.53 -0.06
CA ARG A 329 1.26 2.15 -0.11
C ARG A 329 2.75 2.10 -0.49
N HIS A 330 3.27 3.10 -1.21
CA HIS A 330 4.68 3.16 -1.60
C HIS A 330 5.57 3.76 -0.49
N LEU A 331 5.14 4.85 0.15
CA LEU A 331 5.89 5.53 1.22
C LEU A 331 5.98 4.68 2.49
N SER A 332 4.85 4.12 2.94
CA SER A 332 4.84 3.25 4.13
C SER A 332 5.75 2.03 3.95
N ARG A 333 5.74 1.37 2.76
CA ARG A 333 6.60 0.20 2.50
C ARG A 333 8.09 0.53 2.57
N LYS A 334 8.53 1.69 2.05
CA LYS A 334 9.94 2.12 2.14
C LYS A 334 10.36 2.45 3.58
N LYS A 335 9.48 3.07 4.37
CA LYS A 335 9.72 3.38 5.78
C LYS A 335 9.80 2.11 6.65
N ILE A 336 8.82 1.20 6.50
CA ILE A 336 8.76 -0.09 7.21
C ILE A 336 9.96 -0.99 6.91
N ALA A 337 10.51 -0.95 5.68
CA ALA A 337 11.69 -1.74 5.33
C ALA A 337 12.94 -1.33 6.15
N ALA A 338 13.13 -0.04 6.41
CA ALA A 338 14.20 0.45 7.27
C ALA A 338 13.91 0.22 8.77
N GLU A 339 12.65 0.42 9.19
CA GLU A 339 12.24 0.23 10.59
C GLU A 339 12.35 -1.23 11.05
N ASN A 340 12.01 -2.20 10.19
CA ASN A 340 12.22 -3.63 10.47
C ASN A 340 13.70 -3.99 10.70
N GLN A 341 14.63 -3.22 10.14
CA GLN A 341 16.08 -3.46 10.28
C GLN A 341 16.55 -3.00 11.66
N VAL A 342 16.14 -1.80 12.10
CA VAL A 342 16.41 -1.27 13.46
C VAL A 342 15.73 -2.12 14.54
N GLU A 343 14.48 -2.54 14.32
CA GLU A 343 13.74 -3.40 15.25
C GLU A 343 14.38 -4.80 15.39
N SER A 344 15.24 -5.21 14.44
CA SER A 344 16.07 -6.42 14.54
C SER A 344 17.42 -6.23 15.24
N GLU A 345 17.84 -4.98 15.47
CA GLU A 345 19.05 -4.63 16.23
C GLU A 345 18.72 -4.31 17.70
N GLU A 346 17.59 -3.63 17.97
CA GLU A 346 17.12 -3.36 19.33
C GLU A 346 16.79 -4.66 20.11
N VAL A 347 16.09 -5.62 19.49
CA VAL A 347 15.81 -6.93 20.10
C VAL A 347 17.11 -7.68 20.43
N LYS A 348 18.13 -7.52 19.59
CA LYS A 348 19.46 -8.14 19.77
C LYS A 348 20.21 -7.53 20.96
N LEU A 349 20.14 -6.22 21.11
CA LEU A 349 20.67 -5.49 22.28
C LEU A 349 19.95 -5.84 23.59
N GLN A 350 18.66 -6.19 23.54
CA GLN A 350 17.93 -6.72 24.71
C GLN A 350 18.34 -8.17 25.03
N GLU A 351 18.42 -9.05 24.03
CA GLU A 351 18.88 -10.43 24.22
C GLU A 351 20.34 -10.51 24.74
N ASP A 352 21.20 -9.54 24.44
CA ASP A 352 22.57 -9.51 24.94
C ASP A 352 22.73 -8.78 26.29
N THR A 353 21.73 -8.02 26.75
CA THR A 353 21.73 -7.44 28.11
C THR A 353 21.15 -8.37 29.18
N GLU A 354 20.21 -9.27 28.84
CA GLU A 354 19.72 -10.32 29.78
C GLU A 354 20.72 -11.47 30.02
N LYS A 355 21.90 -11.48 29.37
CA LYS A 355 22.92 -12.55 29.53
C LYS A 355 24.00 -12.30 30.59
N VAL A 356 24.01 -11.14 31.27
CA VAL A 356 25.11 -10.75 32.18
C VAL A 356 24.62 -10.36 33.57
N GLU A 357 23.93 -11.27 34.26
CA GLU A 357 23.85 -11.21 35.73
C GLU A 357 23.59 -12.59 36.36
N LEU A 358 24.61 -13.18 37.01
CA LEU A 358 24.52 -14.11 38.15
C LEU A 358 25.91 -14.67 38.54
N ASP A 359 26.61 -14.00 39.47
CA ASP A 359 27.27 -14.68 40.62
C ASP A 359 27.58 -13.65 41.74
N PRO A 360 27.35 -13.93 43.04
CA PRO A 360 27.31 -12.88 44.06
C PRO A 360 28.56 -12.83 44.97
N THR A 361 29.66 -12.20 44.52
CA THR A 361 30.71 -11.71 45.44
C THR A 361 31.16 -10.29 45.10
N GLY A 362 30.92 -9.35 46.02
CA GLY A 362 31.26 -7.94 45.82
C GLY A 362 32.67 -7.59 46.29
N THR A 363 33.43 -6.89 45.45
CA THR A 363 34.48 -5.96 45.92
C THR A 363 34.69 -4.84 44.90
N LYS A 364 34.75 -3.59 45.37
CA LYS A 364 35.07 -2.43 44.51
C LYS A 364 36.57 -2.40 44.21
N LYS A 365 36.92 -1.97 43.00
CA LYS A 365 38.17 -1.25 42.72
C LYS A 365 37.91 -0.09 41.78
N GLU A 366 38.54 1.04 42.09
CA GLU A 366 38.58 2.23 41.24
C GLU A 366 39.71 2.08 40.21
N ALA A 367 39.59 2.77 39.07
CA ALA A 367 40.64 2.93 38.08
C ALA A 367 40.64 4.37 37.55
N SER A 368 41.82 4.91 37.26
CA SER A 368 42.07 6.34 37.11
C SER A 368 41.91 6.89 35.70
N GLU A 369 41.83 8.22 35.61
CA GLU A 369 41.96 9.00 34.37
C GLU A 369 43.24 8.70 33.58
N SER A 370 43.19 8.94 32.27
CA SER A 370 44.36 9.45 31.53
C SER A 370 43.90 10.24 30.30
N GLN A 371 44.52 11.42 30.08
CA GLN A 371 44.31 12.24 28.89
C GLN A 371 45.35 11.88 27.81
N GLY A 372 44.97 11.99 26.53
CA GLY A 372 45.89 11.81 25.40
C GLY A 372 45.59 12.78 24.26
N LYS A 373 46.55 13.67 23.96
CA LYS A 373 46.52 14.53 22.76
C LYS A 373 46.61 13.70 21.47
N TRP A 374 46.12 14.26 20.36
CA TRP A 374 46.79 14.14 19.06
C TRP A 374 46.91 15.52 18.39
N GLU A 375 48.00 15.74 17.66
CA GLU A 375 48.39 17.03 17.08
C GLU A 375 48.43 16.98 15.54
N LYS A 376 48.68 18.12 14.89
CA LYS A 376 48.74 18.26 13.42
C LYS A 376 49.98 17.58 12.83
N GLY A 377 49.88 17.13 11.58
CA GLY A 377 51.02 16.82 10.73
C GLY A 377 50.66 16.97 9.24
N SER A 378 51.50 17.67 8.48
CA SER A 378 51.45 17.75 7.01
C SER A 378 52.37 16.69 6.39
N PRO A 379 52.34 16.53 5.06
CA PRO A 379 53.61 16.44 4.33
C PRO A 379 53.66 17.29 3.04
N GLU A 380 54.82 17.89 2.81
CA GLU A 380 55.39 18.19 1.47
C GLU A 380 56.13 16.90 1.01
N GLU A 381 56.55 16.63 -0.23
CA GLU A 381 57.02 17.43 -1.37
C GLU A 381 56.38 16.88 -2.70
N GLN A 382 56.71 17.21 -3.96
CA GLN A 382 57.93 17.76 -4.60
C GLN A 382 57.58 18.37 -5.99
N GLU A 383 58.46 19.17 -6.60
CA GLU A 383 58.20 19.95 -7.84
C GLU A 383 58.72 19.31 -9.14
N GLU A 384 58.15 19.70 -10.30
CA GLU A 384 58.87 19.72 -11.60
C GLU A 384 58.29 20.81 -12.55
N GLU A 385 59.13 21.47 -13.36
CA GLU A 385 58.78 22.55 -14.31
C GLU A 385 58.43 21.99 -15.73
N ARG A 386 58.09 22.72 -16.83
CA ARG A 386 58.23 24.16 -17.21
C ARG A 386 57.38 24.54 -18.46
N THR A 387 56.51 25.57 -18.38
CA THR A 387 56.08 26.59 -19.41
C THR A 387 55.74 26.24 -20.89
N PRO A 388 55.08 27.11 -21.72
CA PRO A 388 54.29 28.34 -21.47
C PRO A 388 52.88 28.36 -22.15
N THR A 389 52.19 29.51 -22.07
CA THR A 389 50.81 29.81 -22.55
C THR A 389 50.68 30.13 -24.06
N PRO A 390 49.43 30.26 -24.59
CA PRO A 390 48.91 31.64 -24.75
C PRO A 390 47.48 31.91 -24.21
N SER A 391 47.22 33.20 -23.97
CA SER A 391 45.98 33.92 -23.62
C SER A 391 45.01 34.09 -24.83
N LEU A 392 43.76 34.59 -24.80
CA LEU A 392 42.74 35.17 -23.86
C LEU A 392 41.36 35.09 -24.64
N PRO A 393 40.17 35.60 -24.22
CA PRO A 393 39.86 36.59 -23.19
C PRO A 393 38.80 36.25 -22.13
N SER A 394 39.06 36.78 -20.94
CA SER A 394 38.17 37.06 -19.80
C SER A 394 36.68 37.32 -20.10
N THR A 395 35.81 36.63 -19.36
CA THR A 395 34.59 37.26 -18.81
C THR A 395 34.97 38.23 -17.69
N SER A 396 34.29 39.36 -17.60
CA SER A 396 34.65 40.48 -16.71
C SER A 396 34.45 40.18 -15.23
N HIS A 397 35.38 40.65 -14.38
CA HIS A 397 35.26 40.63 -12.92
C HIS A 397 33.93 41.25 -12.42
N MET A 398 33.26 40.56 -11.50
CA MET A 398 32.44 41.18 -10.45
C MET A 398 32.98 40.78 -9.06
N THR A 399 34.23 41.14 -8.80
CA THR A 399 34.82 41.11 -7.45
C THR A 399 34.26 42.28 -6.64
N MET A 400 33.00 42.16 -6.20
CA MET A 400 32.37 43.11 -5.27
C MET A 400 33.06 43.04 -3.91
N THR A 401 33.46 44.18 -3.36
CA THR A 401 34.09 44.24 -2.04
C THR A 401 33.04 44.13 -0.92
N PRO A 402 33.40 43.60 0.27
CA PRO A 402 32.47 43.52 1.40
C PRO A 402 32.13 44.91 1.96
N GLY A 403 31.15 45.59 1.37
CA GLY A 403 30.68 46.91 1.84
C GLY A 403 29.74 47.65 0.89
N GLU A 404 29.80 47.42 -0.43
CA GLU A 404 28.97 48.16 -1.39
C GLU A 404 27.50 47.69 -1.38
N GLN A 405 26.58 48.63 -1.13
CA GLN A 405 25.14 48.35 -1.10
C GLN A 405 24.55 48.34 -2.52
N LEU A 406 24.54 47.17 -3.15
CA LEU A 406 23.72 46.92 -4.35
C LEU A 406 22.23 47.14 -3.99
N PRO A 407 21.48 47.97 -4.75
CA PRO A 407 20.05 48.15 -4.54
C PRO A 407 19.27 46.83 -4.66
N SER A 408 18.24 46.64 -3.82
CA SER A 408 17.36 45.46 -3.78
C SER A 408 16.91 44.95 -5.17
N ALA A 409 16.50 45.86 -6.06
CA ALA A 409 16.11 45.52 -7.44
C ALA A 409 17.26 44.97 -8.31
N GLN A 410 18.51 45.38 -8.07
CA GLN A 410 19.68 44.85 -8.77
C GLN A 410 20.05 43.46 -8.22
N LEU A 411 19.99 43.26 -6.89
CA LEU A 411 20.17 41.94 -6.27
C LEU A 411 19.14 40.93 -6.78
N GLN A 412 17.86 41.31 -6.89
CA GLN A 412 16.82 40.46 -7.50
C GLN A 412 17.13 40.11 -8.97
N ALA A 413 17.64 41.07 -9.75
CA ALA A 413 17.99 40.84 -11.16
C ALA A 413 19.21 39.90 -11.31
N LEU A 414 20.22 40.05 -10.45
CA LEU A 414 21.40 39.18 -10.40
C LEU A 414 21.01 37.74 -9.99
N LEU A 415 20.19 37.59 -8.94
CA LEU A 415 19.69 36.28 -8.50
C LEU A 415 18.90 35.57 -9.61
N MET A 416 17.96 36.27 -10.25
CA MET A 416 17.18 35.69 -11.36
C MET A 416 18.01 35.46 -12.64
N ARG A 417 19.17 36.11 -12.80
CA ARG A 417 20.16 35.78 -13.84
C ARG A 417 20.88 34.48 -13.49
N ALA A 418 21.38 34.33 -12.27
CA ALA A 418 22.07 33.11 -11.82
C ALA A 418 21.15 31.88 -11.89
N VAL A 419 19.90 31.98 -11.43
CA VAL A 419 18.87 30.92 -11.57
C VAL A 419 18.67 30.50 -13.03
N LYS A 420 18.60 31.44 -13.98
CA LYS A 420 18.52 31.11 -15.42
C LYS A 420 19.80 30.46 -15.94
N GLY A 421 20.96 30.87 -15.43
CA GLY A 421 22.28 30.28 -15.72
C GLY A 421 22.36 28.78 -15.39
N LEU A 422 21.58 28.28 -14.43
CA LEU A 422 21.53 26.85 -14.10
C LEU A 422 21.03 25.95 -15.24
N THR A 423 20.50 26.50 -16.34
CA THR A 423 20.11 25.73 -17.54
C THR A 423 21.21 25.61 -18.61
N THR A 424 22.44 26.06 -18.35
CA THR A 424 23.55 25.92 -19.30
C THR A 424 24.03 24.47 -19.47
N PRO A 425 24.38 24.02 -20.69
CA PRO A 425 24.80 22.64 -20.93
C PRO A 425 26.24 22.32 -20.46
N THR A 426 27.10 23.33 -20.35
CA THR A 426 28.51 23.17 -19.95
C THR A 426 28.68 23.19 -18.43
N LEU A 427 29.46 22.25 -17.89
CA LEU A 427 29.64 22.05 -16.45
C LEU A 427 30.24 23.28 -15.74
N GLU A 428 31.21 23.95 -16.37
CA GLU A 428 31.88 25.14 -15.81
C GLU A 428 30.91 26.32 -15.63
N GLN A 429 30.06 26.58 -16.63
CA GLN A 429 29.04 27.63 -16.56
C GLN A 429 27.94 27.29 -15.54
N PHE A 430 27.56 26.01 -15.44
CA PHE A 430 26.65 25.53 -14.40
C PHE A 430 27.23 25.76 -12.99
N GLN A 431 28.49 25.38 -12.77
CA GLN A 431 29.17 25.54 -11.48
C GLN A 431 29.35 27.02 -11.12
N ALA A 432 29.72 27.87 -12.08
CA ALA A 432 29.77 29.32 -11.88
C ALA A 432 28.40 29.90 -11.51
N ALA A 433 27.30 29.41 -12.11
CA ALA A 433 25.94 29.84 -11.79
C ALA A 433 25.42 29.32 -10.43
N GLU A 434 25.75 28.08 -10.03
CA GLU A 434 25.45 27.56 -8.68
C GLU A 434 26.22 28.35 -7.61
N GLU A 435 27.51 28.64 -7.84
CA GLU A 435 28.35 29.38 -6.90
C GLU A 435 27.99 30.87 -6.81
N GLU A 436 27.66 31.52 -7.93
CA GLU A 436 27.12 32.89 -7.96
C GLU A 436 25.80 32.96 -7.19
N LEU A 437 24.86 32.04 -7.46
CA LEU A 437 23.57 31.97 -6.76
C LEU A 437 23.75 31.77 -5.25
N ARG A 438 24.62 30.83 -4.85
CA ARG A 438 24.95 30.55 -3.45
C ARG A 438 25.52 31.79 -2.77
N THR A 439 26.48 32.45 -3.40
CA THR A 439 27.21 33.62 -2.87
C THR A 439 26.30 34.85 -2.74
N ILE A 440 25.41 35.09 -3.71
CA ILE A 440 24.41 36.17 -3.64
C ILE A 440 23.50 35.95 -2.42
N VAL A 441 22.97 34.74 -2.24
CA VAL A 441 22.07 34.44 -1.11
C VAL A 441 22.81 34.51 0.23
N SER A 442 24.00 33.91 0.35
CA SER A 442 24.72 33.85 1.63
C SER A 442 25.29 35.19 2.12
N LEU A 443 25.48 36.18 1.24
CA LEU A 443 26.02 37.50 1.61
C LEU A 443 24.96 38.61 1.67
N HIS A 444 23.81 38.42 0.99
CA HIS A 444 22.79 39.46 0.83
C HIS A 444 21.37 39.02 1.18
N GLY A 445 21.12 37.76 1.56
CA GLY A 445 19.80 37.21 1.89
C GLY A 445 19.01 38.11 2.86
N ASP A 446 19.59 38.43 4.01
CA ASP A 446 19.00 39.30 5.05
C ASP A 446 18.56 40.69 4.56
N LYS A 447 19.09 41.15 3.42
CA LYS A 447 18.88 42.49 2.85
C LYS A 447 17.96 42.48 1.62
N MET A 448 17.45 41.31 1.21
CA MET A 448 16.51 41.22 0.09
C MET A 448 15.10 41.60 0.54
N GLU A 449 14.43 42.45 -0.24
CA GLU A 449 13.02 42.78 -0.06
C GLU A 449 12.15 41.95 -1.02
N ARG A 450 10.86 41.79 -0.68
CA ARG A 450 9.87 41.08 -1.51
C ARG A 450 10.29 39.63 -1.82
N VAL A 451 10.86 38.94 -0.84
CA VAL A 451 11.42 37.59 -1.02
C VAL A 451 10.36 36.61 -1.53
N GLY A 452 9.09 36.78 -1.14
CA GLY A 452 8.00 35.97 -1.70
C GLY A 452 7.81 36.08 -3.23
N ASP A 453 8.00 37.28 -3.81
CA ASP A 453 8.00 37.44 -5.28
C ASP A 453 9.20 36.76 -5.95
N ILE A 454 10.34 36.68 -5.24
CA ILE A 454 11.55 35.99 -5.72
C ILE A 454 11.31 34.48 -5.69
N VAL A 455 10.84 33.95 -4.56
CA VAL A 455 10.52 32.53 -4.39
C VAL A 455 9.46 32.10 -5.39
N GLY A 456 8.34 32.83 -5.53
CA GLY A 456 7.31 32.52 -6.53
C GLY A 456 7.84 32.44 -7.98
N ARG A 457 8.85 33.26 -8.33
CA ARG A 457 9.55 33.17 -9.64
C ARG A 457 10.49 31.98 -9.74
N ILE A 458 11.14 31.56 -8.64
CA ILE A 458 11.95 30.34 -8.60
C ILE A 458 11.05 29.09 -8.71
N LEU A 459 9.92 29.06 -8.01
CA LEU A 459 8.98 27.93 -8.02
C LEU A 459 8.28 27.75 -9.38
N THR A 460 7.85 28.84 -10.01
CA THR A 460 7.29 28.79 -11.38
C THR A 460 8.36 28.50 -12.46
N TRP A 461 9.63 28.83 -12.22
CA TRP A 461 10.75 28.35 -13.05
C TRP A 461 10.98 26.85 -12.84
N LEU A 462 10.96 26.36 -11.59
CA LEU A 462 11.12 24.94 -11.24
C LEU A 462 10.06 24.04 -11.87
N ASP A 463 8.80 24.48 -12.01
CA ASP A 463 7.76 23.68 -12.71
C ASP A 463 8.14 23.32 -14.16
N ASN A 464 8.98 24.14 -14.80
CA ASN A 464 9.37 24.03 -16.20
C ASN A 464 10.75 23.40 -16.43
N VAL A 465 11.54 23.12 -15.38
CA VAL A 465 12.94 22.66 -15.50
C VAL A 465 13.10 21.17 -15.18
N CYS A 466 13.68 20.42 -16.12
CA CYS A 466 13.87 18.97 -16.00
C CYS A 466 15.27 18.52 -15.54
N ASP A 467 16.31 19.37 -15.55
CA ASP A 467 17.66 18.99 -15.09
C ASP A 467 17.71 18.86 -13.55
N PRO A 468 17.98 17.66 -12.99
CA PRO A 468 17.99 17.47 -11.53
C PRO A 468 19.04 18.30 -10.78
N ARG A 469 20.15 18.68 -11.44
CA ARG A 469 21.21 19.52 -10.86
C ARG A 469 20.73 20.95 -10.72
N ALA A 470 20.14 21.49 -11.79
CA ALA A 470 19.54 22.82 -11.81
C ALA A 470 18.41 22.95 -10.79
N ARG A 471 17.55 21.93 -10.68
CA ARG A 471 16.53 21.84 -9.62
C ARG A 471 17.16 21.89 -8.23
N LYS A 472 18.15 21.03 -7.96
CA LYS A 472 18.81 20.95 -6.65
C LYS A 472 19.49 22.25 -6.24
N ALA A 473 20.18 22.93 -7.15
CA ALA A 473 20.84 24.22 -6.90
C ALA A 473 19.82 25.32 -6.55
N ALA A 474 18.72 25.45 -7.31
CA ALA A 474 17.66 26.43 -7.02
C ALA A 474 16.89 26.12 -5.72
N LEU A 475 16.66 24.84 -5.41
CA LEU A 475 16.03 24.42 -4.16
C LEU A 475 16.91 24.73 -2.94
N ARG A 476 18.23 24.48 -3.02
CA ARG A 476 19.21 24.90 -2.00
C ARG A 476 19.20 26.42 -1.79
N ALA A 477 19.22 27.20 -2.87
CA ALA A 477 19.14 28.66 -2.77
C ALA A 477 17.85 29.13 -2.09
N THR A 478 16.74 28.43 -2.32
CA THR A 478 15.45 28.70 -1.66
C THR A 478 15.48 28.35 -0.16
N ALA A 479 16.15 27.26 0.23
CA ALA A 479 16.33 26.89 1.64
C ALA A 479 17.30 27.84 2.37
N LEU A 480 18.36 28.32 1.70
CA LEU A 480 19.23 29.36 2.25
C LEU A 480 18.48 30.68 2.46
N LEU A 481 17.62 31.11 1.52
CA LEU A 481 16.73 32.27 1.71
C LEU A 481 15.75 32.10 2.89
N ALA A 482 15.36 30.86 3.20
CA ALA A 482 14.44 30.58 4.31
C ALA A 482 15.07 30.73 5.70
N HIS A 483 16.40 30.79 5.82
CA HIS A 483 17.05 31.12 7.09
C HIS A 483 16.85 32.61 7.44
N SER A 484 17.00 33.50 6.45
CA SER A 484 16.80 34.94 6.62
C SER A 484 15.33 35.35 6.64
N HIS A 485 14.50 34.72 5.79
CA HIS A 485 13.11 35.12 5.55
C HIS A 485 12.13 33.93 5.60
N PRO A 486 12.08 33.16 6.70
CA PRO A 486 11.29 31.93 6.78
C PRO A 486 9.80 32.16 6.50
N GLN A 487 9.27 33.35 6.80
CA GLN A 487 7.86 33.65 6.61
C GLN A 487 7.47 33.85 5.13
N ASP A 488 8.22 34.67 4.40
CA ASP A 488 7.97 34.93 2.99
C ASP A 488 8.17 33.68 2.12
N VAL A 489 9.17 32.84 2.47
CA VAL A 489 9.39 31.57 1.79
C VAL A 489 8.20 30.63 2.02
N VAL A 490 7.85 30.30 3.26
CA VAL A 490 6.78 29.33 3.57
C VAL A 490 5.42 29.76 3.01
N LEU A 491 5.06 31.05 3.10
CA LEU A 491 3.84 31.57 2.49
C LEU A 491 3.82 31.35 0.97
N SER A 492 4.95 31.58 0.30
CA SER A 492 5.07 31.38 -1.15
C SER A 492 5.05 29.91 -1.55
N CYS A 493 5.66 29.04 -0.74
CA CYS A 493 5.59 27.58 -0.89
C CYS A 493 4.14 27.07 -0.77
N VAL A 494 3.38 27.53 0.22
CA VAL A 494 1.96 27.15 0.43
C VAL A 494 1.04 27.76 -0.65
N ALA A 495 1.35 28.95 -1.15
CA ALA A 495 0.67 29.51 -2.33
C ALA A 495 0.94 28.66 -3.59
N HIS A 496 2.15 28.11 -3.74
CA HIS A 496 2.51 27.26 -4.88
C HIS A 496 1.92 25.85 -4.80
N THR A 497 1.75 25.26 -3.60
CA THR A 497 1.11 23.94 -3.44
C THR A 497 -0.38 23.95 -3.79
N LEU A 498 -1.02 25.13 -3.81
CA LEU A 498 -2.37 25.34 -4.35
C LEU A 498 -2.42 25.31 -5.89
N SER A 499 -1.28 25.49 -6.58
CA SER A 499 -1.20 25.57 -8.06
C SER A 499 -0.40 24.46 -8.74
N SER A 500 0.60 23.87 -8.09
CA SER A 500 1.43 22.78 -8.66
C SER A 500 1.88 21.76 -7.60
N ASP A 501 1.44 20.51 -7.77
CA ASP A 501 1.87 19.35 -6.99
C ASP A 501 3.34 18.95 -7.26
N ARG A 502 3.88 19.27 -8.44
CA ARG A 502 5.10 18.63 -8.96
C ARG A 502 6.37 19.05 -8.23
N CYS A 503 6.48 20.32 -7.87
CA CYS A 503 7.67 20.86 -7.20
C CYS A 503 7.51 20.94 -5.67
N ALA A 504 6.29 20.84 -5.15
CA ALA A 504 5.96 20.95 -3.73
C ALA A 504 6.78 20.01 -2.83
N ILE A 505 6.81 18.70 -3.16
CA ILE A 505 7.45 17.70 -2.29
C ILE A 505 8.98 17.85 -2.28
N GLU A 506 9.60 18.22 -3.40
CA GLU A 506 11.04 18.48 -3.48
C GLU A 506 11.44 19.73 -2.67
N LEU A 507 10.58 20.75 -2.68
CA LEU A 507 10.72 21.99 -1.92
C LEU A 507 10.61 21.78 -0.41
N TRP A 508 9.55 21.08 0.05
CA TRP A 508 9.43 20.74 1.46
C TRP A 508 10.57 19.83 1.92
N LYS A 509 11.05 18.91 1.06
CA LYS A 509 12.23 18.07 1.36
C LYS A 509 13.51 18.92 1.51
N ALA A 510 13.75 19.89 0.62
CA ALA A 510 14.92 20.76 0.71
C ALA A 510 14.90 21.63 2.00
N LEU A 511 13.74 22.19 2.35
CA LEU A 511 13.55 22.88 3.64
C LEU A 511 13.72 21.94 4.85
N GLY A 512 13.50 20.64 4.67
CA GLY A 512 13.75 19.62 5.69
C GLY A 512 15.19 19.09 5.76
N GLU A 513 16.07 19.45 4.84
CA GLU A 513 17.50 19.05 4.90
C GLU A 513 18.34 20.00 5.76
N GLU A 514 17.78 21.15 6.17
CA GLU A 514 18.44 22.18 7.00
C GLU A 514 17.97 22.08 8.47
N PRO A 515 18.86 21.96 9.48
CA PRO A 515 18.43 21.66 10.86
C PRO A 515 17.54 22.70 11.56
N GLN A 516 17.60 23.97 11.16
CA GLN A 516 16.92 25.10 11.83
C GLN A 516 15.69 25.64 11.07
N LEU A 517 15.13 24.85 10.15
CA LEU A 517 13.93 25.20 9.38
C LEU A 517 12.69 24.33 9.68
N PRO A 518 12.77 23.00 9.93
CA PRO A 518 11.60 22.15 10.10
C PRO A 518 10.58 22.63 11.13
N ARG A 519 11.07 23.12 12.26
CA ARG A 519 10.29 23.60 13.40
C ARG A 519 9.64 24.95 13.12
N GLU A 520 10.36 25.87 12.51
CA GLU A 520 9.91 27.20 12.12
C GLU A 520 8.93 27.14 10.93
N VAL A 521 9.10 26.16 10.03
CA VAL A 521 8.12 25.82 8.97
C VAL A 521 6.85 25.24 9.58
N LEU A 522 6.95 24.27 10.50
CA LEU A 522 5.79 23.69 11.17
C LEU A 522 5.02 24.72 12.01
N GLN A 523 5.70 25.56 12.79
CA GLN A 523 5.08 26.63 13.57
C GLN A 523 4.22 27.53 12.69
N GLN A 524 4.75 28.00 11.56
CA GLN A 524 3.98 28.82 10.63
C GLN A 524 2.77 28.10 10.03
N LEU A 525 2.90 26.81 9.70
CA LEU A 525 1.77 26.03 9.17
C LEU A 525 0.67 25.88 10.24
N LEU A 526 1.05 25.67 11.51
CA LEU A 526 0.13 25.66 12.65
C LEU A 526 -0.49 27.03 12.92
N ASP A 527 0.29 28.12 12.81
CA ASP A 527 -0.22 29.49 12.86
C ASP A 527 -1.29 29.73 11.78
N LYS A 528 -1.19 29.11 10.59
CA LYS A 528 -2.23 29.18 9.54
C LYS A 528 -3.42 28.23 9.75
N LEU A 529 -3.33 27.27 10.66
CA LEU A 529 -4.52 26.59 11.21
C LEU A 529 -5.18 27.45 12.30
N GLN A 530 -4.38 28.19 13.09
CA GLN A 530 -4.84 29.04 14.18
C GLN A 530 -5.52 30.34 13.73
N GLN A 531 -4.89 31.08 12.80
CA GLN A 531 -5.23 32.46 12.39
C GLN A 531 -6.51 32.53 11.52
N ARG A 532 -7.66 32.13 12.08
CA ARG A 532 -8.97 32.22 11.43
C ARG A 532 -9.64 33.56 11.73
N ARG A 533 -9.91 34.38 10.71
CA ARG A 533 -10.86 35.50 10.79
C ARG A 533 -12.20 35.10 10.17
N ARG A 534 -13.32 35.42 10.85
CA ARG A 534 -14.71 35.12 10.41
C ARG A 534 -15.15 35.77 9.09
N GLU A 535 -14.27 36.53 8.43
CA GLU A 535 -14.58 37.36 7.25
C GLU A 535 -13.82 36.91 5.98
N GLU A 536 -12.87 35.97 6.09
CA GLU A 536 -12.08 35.53 4.94
C GLU A 536 -12.87 34.59 4.00
N LYS A 537 -13.14 35.08 2.79
CA LYS A 537 -13.61 34.27 1.65
C LYS A 537 -12.51 33.32 1.09
N SER A 538 -11.37 33.26 1.75
CA SER A 538 -10.09 32.65 1.33
C SER A 538 -9.71 31.42 2.17
N GLY A 539 -10.70 30.66 2.66
CA GLY A 539 -10.50 29.45 3.50
C GLY A 539 -9.45 28.45 2.97
N ASN A 540 -9.21 28.45 1.66
CA ASN A 540 -8.12 27.80 0.93
C ASN A 540 -6.77 27.81 1.68
N VAL A 541 -6.37 28.91 2.33
CA VAL A 541 -5.03 28.99 2.98
C VAL A 541 -4.89 27.98 4.12
N SER A 542 -5.92 27.84 4.97
CA SER A 542 -5.92 26.85 6.06
C SER A 542 -5.99 25.41 5.54
N LEU A 543 -6.67 25.19 4.41
CA LEU A 543 -6.74 23.87 3.76
C LEU A 543 -5.41 23.50 3.09
N ALA A 544 -4.72 24.47 2.51
CA ALA A 544 -3.38 24.33 1.95
C ALA A 544 -2.35 24.05 3.05
N ALA A 545 -2.39 24.78 4.17
CA ALA A 545 -1.53 24.52 5.33
C ALA A 545 -1.75 23.11 5.89
N MET A 546 -3.00 22.67 6.04
CA MET A 546 -3.33 21.30 6.47
C MET A 546 -2.82 20.23 5.48
N ARG A 547 -2.94 20.49 4.17
CA ARG A 547 -2.41 19.62 3.12
C ARG A 547 -0.88 19.55 3.18
N THR A 548 -0.20 20.68 3.35
CA THR A 548 1.26 20.74 3.50
C THR A 548 1.72 20.01 4.76
N ILE A 549 1.04 20.18 5.91
CA ILE A 549 1.33 19.40 7.14
C ILE A 549 1.22 17.90 6.83
N TYR A 550 0.13 17.45 6.22
CA TYR A 550 -0.05 16.06 5.82
C TYR A 550 1.10 15.54 4.92
N GLU A 551 1.55 16.32 3.93
CA GLU A 551 2.67 15.94 3.05
C GLU A 551 4.02 15.94 3.78
N VAL A 552 4.22 16.87 4.72
CA VAL A 552 5.44 17.01 5.54
C VAL A 552 5.61 15.87 6.55
N LEU A 553 4.53 15.28 7.08
CA LEU A 553 4.59 14.15 8.04
C LEU A 553 5.29 12.88 7.48
N PHE A 554 5.53 12.80 6.17
CA PHE A 554 6.28 11.73 5.52
C PHE A 554 7.78 12.02 5.31
N LEU A 555 8.21 13.27 5.53
CA LEU A 555 9.58 13.71 5.26
C LEU A 555 10.47 13.54 6.49
N TRP A 556 11.53 12.73 6.35
CA TRP A 556 12.43 12.38 7.46
C TRP A 556 13.00 13.59 8.22
N GLY A 557 13.37 14.65 7.49
CA GLY A 557 13.96 15.87 8.06
C GLY A 557 13.09 16.61 9.07
N TYR A 558 11.77 16.38 9.08
CA TYR A 558 10.87 16.99 10.06
C TYR A 558 10.62 16.11 11.28
N ARG A 559 11.14 14.88 11.34
CA ARG A 559 10.79 13.88 12.37
C ARG A 559 10.97 14.41 13.80
N GLU A 560 12.06 15.11 14.06
CA GLU A 560 12.38 15.63 15.40
C GLU A 560 11.46 16.80 15.77
N ALA A 561 11.27 17.76 14.88
CA ALA A 561 10.34 18.88 15.08
C ALA A 561 8.87 18.41 15.22
N ILE A 562 8.44 17.38 14.47
CA ILE A 562 7.12 16.76 14.64
C ILE A 562 6.97 16.12 16.02
N LEU A 563 8.04 15.57 16.61
CA LEU A 563 8.01 14.99 17.96
C LEU A 563 8.05 16.03 19.08
N GLU A 564 8.76 17.16 18.89
CA GLU A 564 8.70 18.33 19.79
C GLU A 564 7.29 18.95 19.78
N MET A 565 6.76 19.20 18.58
CA MET A 565 5.50 19.93 18.37
C MET A 565 4.25 19.04 18.40
N TYR A 566 4.41 17.72 18.60
CA TYR A 566 3.33 16.72 18.57
C TYR A 566 2.06 17.13 19.35
N PRO A 567 2.14 17.69 20.58
CA PRO A 567 0.96 18.08 21.34
C PRO A 567 0.09 19.12 20.65
N GLN A 568 0.73 20.16 20.11
CA GLN A 568 0.05 21.28 19.44
C GLN A 568 -0.42 20.87 18.04
N MET A 569 0.39 20.08 17.31
CA MET A 569 0.00 19.48 16.03
C MET A 569 -1.27 18.62 16.18
N LEU A 570 -1.36 17.77 17.20
CA LEU A 570 -2.52 16.90 17.41
C LEU A 570 -3.81 17.70 17.62
N ILE A 571 -3.80 18.67 18.55
CA ILE A 571 -5.00 19.46 18.88
C ILE A 571 -5.46 20.31 17.68
N LEU A 572 -4.52 20.94 16.96
CA LEU A 572 -4.86 21.79 15.80
C LEU A 572 -5.30 20.96 14.57
N CYS A 573 -4.69 19.82 14.30
CA CYS A 573 -5.13 18.91 13.25
C CYS A 573 -6.55 18.38 13.53
N VAL A 574 -6.85 18.02 14.78
CA VAL A 574 -8.20 17.58 15.21
C VAL A 574 -9.22 18.72 15.08
N ARG A 575 -8.88 19.96 15.46
CA ARG A 575 -9.70 21.17 15.23
C ARG A 575 -9.93 21.47 13.74
N GLN A 576 -8.96 21.15 12.88
CA GLN A 576 -9.10 21.35 11.44
C GLN A 576 -10.10 20.38 10.81
N VAL A 577 -10.20 19.13 11.30
CA VAL A 577 -11.26 18.20 10.88
C VAL A 577 -12.65 18.78 11.17
N GLN A 578 -12.89 19.31 12.38
CA GLN A 578 -14.19 19.91 12.73
C GLN A 578 -14.52 21.09 11.81
N TYR A 579 -13.57 22.01 11.63
CA TYR A 579 -13.73 23.19 10.79
C TYR A 579 -14.10 22.84 9.34
N VAL A 580 -13.51 21.79 8.76
CA VAL A 580 -13.88 21.37 7.39
C VAL A 580 -15.30 20.83 7.31
N MET A 581 -15.80 20.15 8.36
CA MET A 581 -17.22 19.77 8.44
C MET A 581 -18.14 21.00 8.61
N ASP A 582 -17.69 22.01 9.37
CA ASP A 582 -18.47 23.21 9.67
C ASP A 582 -18.54 24.22 8.52
N LEU A 583 -17.62 24.15 7.54
CA LEU A 583 -17.65 24.96 6.31
C LEU A 583 -18.83 24.62 5.37
N HIS A 584 -19.55 23.51 5.58
CA HIS A 584 -20.67 23.06 4.72
C HIS A 584 -20.32 23.02 3.22
N LEU A 585 -19.07 22.69 2.88
CA LEU A 585 -18.62 22.54 1.49
C LEU A 585 -19.52 21.53 0.75
N PRO A 586 -20.08 21.87 -0.43
CA PRO A 586 -21.02 20.99 -1.13
C PRO A 586 -20.41 19.61 -1.40
N GLY A 587 -21.11 18.54 -1.00
CA GLY A 587 -20.71 17.14 -1.24
C GLY A 587 -20.77 16.69 -2.70
N THR A 588 -20.76 17.64 -3.65
CA THR A 588 -21.04 17.44 -5.07
C THR A 588 -19.86 17.89 -5.93
N TYR A 589 -18.85 17.02 -6.01
CA TYR A 589 -18.20 16.71 -7.29
C TYR A 589 -18.88 15.51 -7.99
N MET A 590 -20.10 15.16 -7.54
CA MET A 590 -21.04 14.29 -8.25
C MET A 590 -21.80 15.10 -9.32
N ALA A 591 -21.50 14.81 -10.59
CA ALA A 591 -22.30 15.09 -11.80
C ALA A 591 -22.81 16.54 -12.10
N SER A 592 -22.25 17.13 -13.17
CA SER A 592 -22.77 18.30 -13.94
C SER A 592 -22.81 19.66 -13.21
N THR A 593 -22.52 20.81 -13.85
CA THR A 593 -22.70 21.20 -15.26
C THR A 593 -21.56 22.05 -15.87
N THR A 594 -21.21 21.76 -17.12
CA THR A 594 -20.77 22.73 -18.17
C THR A 594 -19.71 23.81 -17.86
N SER A 595 -18.50 23.42 -17.49
CA SER A 595 -17.25 24.07 -17.96
C SER A 595 -16.06 23.14 -17.76
N SER A 596 -15.21 22.95 -18.77
CA SER A 596 -14.11 21.98 -18.76
C SER A 596 -13.01 22.32 -17.72
N PRO A 597 -12.81 21.50 -16.67
CA PRO A 597 -11.68 21.67 -15.75
C PRO A 597 -10.43 21.06 -16.37
N LYS A 598 -9.32 21.81 -16.36
CA LYS A 598 -8.04 21.36 -16.96
C LYS A 598 -7.51 20.07 -16.30
N GLU A 599 -6.66 19.36 -17.04
CA GLU A 599 -5.90 18.21 -16.57
C GLU A 599 -4.93 18.62 -15.43
N GLY A 600 -4.53 17.67 -14.58
CA GLY A 600 -3.36 17.85 -13.72
C GLY A 600 -3.55 18.28 -12.26
N SER A 601 -4.66 17.94 -11.59
CA SER A 601 -4.70 17.94 -10.12
C SER A 601 -5.60 16.83 -9.57
N SER A 602 -5.06 15.99 -8.69
CA SER A 602 -5.82 14.96 -7.97
C SER A 602 -5.92 15.30 -6.48
N CYS A 603 -6.55 16.43 -6.18
CA CYS A 603 -6.72 16.90 -4.81
C CYS A 603 -7.62 15.93 -4.02
N LEU A 604 -7.13 15.50 -2.85
CA LEU A 604 -7.96 14.83 -1.83
C LEU A 604 -9.10 15.76 -1.38
N ASN A 605 -10.23 15.19 -0.99
CA ASN A 605 -11.28 15.94 -0.28
C ASN A 605 -10.66 16.53 1.02
N PRO A 606 -10.77 17.83 1.29
CA PRO A 606 -10.16 18.45 2.48
C PRO A 606 -10.50 17.77 3.80
N LEU A 607 -11.68 17.15 3.93
CA LEU A 607 -12.06 16.38 5.12
C LEU A 607 -11.21 15.11 5.23
N SER A 608 -11.07 14.38 4.12
CA SER A 608 -10.20 13.20 4.07
C SER A 608 -8.73 13.55 4.32
N THR A 609 -8.18 14.62 3.72
CA THR A 609 -6.82 15.10 4.03
C THR A 609 -6.64 15.38 5.52
N SER A 610 -7.66 15.99 6.15
CA SER A 610 -7.60 16.36 7.56
C SER A 610 -7.62 15.13 8.49
N VAL A 611 -8.50 14.16 8.22
CA VAL A 611 -8.57 12.89 8.98
C VAL A 611 -7.33 12.03 8.74
N GLU A 612 -6.85 11.95 7.50
CA GLU A 612 -5.63 11.21 7.16
C GLU A 612 -4.38 11.82 7.83
N ALA A 613 -4.29 13.14 8.01
CA ALA A 613 -3.19 13.75 8.78
C ALA A 613 -3.18 13.32 10.26
N VAL A 614 -4.35 13.29 10.91
CA VAL A 614 -4.47 12.80 12.30
C VAL A 614 -4.10 11.32 12.36
N LYS A 615 -4.54 10.50 11.39
CA LYS A 615 -4.08 9.10 11.25
C LYS A 615 -2.56 8.99 11.09
N THR A 616 -1.91 9.87 10.31
CA THR A 616 -0.46 9.86 10.12
C THR A 616 0.29 10.11 11.43
N LEU A 617 -0.19 11.01 12.29
CA LEU A 617 0.42 11.28 13.61
C LEU A 617 0.46 10.03 14.51
N PHE A 618 -0.60 9.22 14.52
CA PHE A 618 -0.62 7.93 15.25
C PHE A 618 0.06 6.79 14.46
N SER A 619 0.34 6.97 13.17
CA SER A 619 1.12 6.04 12.35
C SER A 619 2.64 6.24 12.50
N MET A 620 3.09 7.13 13.38
CA MET A 620 4.51 7.32 13.69
C MET A 620 5.06 6.21 14.60
N PRO A 621 6.37 5.87 14.51
CA PRO A 621 7.01 4.96 15.44
C PRO A 621 6.79 5.41 16.89
N GLY A 622 6.24 4.50 17.71
CA GLY A 622 5.80 4.77 19.08
C GLY A 622 4.30 4.58 19.27
N TYR A 623 3.46 5.20 18.45
CA TYR A 623 2.02 5.43 18.75
C TYR A 623 1.04 4.54 17.96
N TRP A 624 1.56 3.46 17.36
CA TRP A 624 0.83 2.62 16.42
C TRP A 624 -0.21 1.70 17.09
N LYS A 625 -0.12 1.45 18.40
CA LYS A 625 -1.10 0.64 19.15
C LYS A 625 -2.40 1.42 19.33
N GLU A 626 -2.27 2.71 19.57
CA GLU A 626 -3.34 3.69 19.66
C GLU A 626 -4.03 3.82 18.30
N PHE A 627 -3.27 3.92 17.20
CA PHE A 627 -3.82 3.85 15.84
C PHE A 627 -4.65 2.57 15.63
N ALA A 628 -4.13 1.42 16.06
CA ALA A 628 -4.81 0.14 15.92
C ALA A 628 -6.12 0.06 16.72
N SER A 629 -6.12 0.52 17.99
CA SER A 629 -7.33 0.57 18.82
C SER A 629 -8.38 1.53 18.26
N ILE A 630 -7.99 2.74 17.84
CA ILE A 630 -8.90 3.70 17.20
C ILE A 630 -9.48 3.11 15.90
N GLN A 631 -8.68 2.40 15.11
CA GLN A 631 -9.15 1.72 13.89
C GLN A 631 -10.16 0.59 14.18
N PHE A 632 -9.94 -0.25 15.20
CA PHE A 632 -10.89 -1.31 15.59
C PHE A 632 -12.12 -0.80 16.34
N HIS A 633 -12.09 0.43 16.87
CA HIS A 633 -13.28 1.10 17.39
C HIS A 633 -14.06 1.90 16.33
N GLN A 634 -13.67 1.88 15.05
CA GLN A 634 -14.20 2.76 13.97
C GLN A 634 -14.10 4.27 14.32
N GLY A 635 -13.12 4.64 15.16
CA GLY A 635 -12.99 6.00 15.68
C GLY A 635 -12.69 7.04 14.62
N TRP A 636 -12.02 6.67 13.53
CA TRP A 636 -11.76 7.56 12.40
C TRP A 636 -13.05 8.01 11.70
N ASP A 637 -14.03 7.12 11.61
CA ASP A 637 -15.34 7.40 11.01
C ASP A 637 -16.23 8.22 11.95
N MET A 638 -16.06 8.03 13.28
CA MET A 638 -16.64 8.93 14.29
C MET A 638 -16.07 10.35 14.17
N ILE A 639 -14.75 10.49 13.98
CA ILE A 639 -14.06 11.77 13.81
C ILE A 639 -14.44 12.44 12.47
N ALA A 640 -14.73 11.65 11.43
CA ALA A 640 -15.24 12.15 10.14
C ALA A 640 -16.74 12.51 10.17
N SER A 641 -17.45 12.28 11.29
CA SER A 641 -18.90 12.49 11.42
C SER A 641 -19.24 13.54 12.46
N ARG A 642 -19.88 14.63 12.03
CA ARG A 642 -20.29 15.76 12.89
C ARG A 642 -21.11 15.35 14.12
N TYR A 643 -21.86 14.25 14.05
CA TYR A 643 -22.67 13.74 15.15
C TYR A 643 -21.85 12.94 16.20
N TYR A 644 -20.82 12.22 15.76
CA TYR A 644 -19.98 11.37 16.63
C TYR A 644 -18.61 11.99 16.96
N TYR A 645 -18.27 13.14 16.38
CA TYR A 645 -16.96 13.80 16.49
C TYR A 645 -16.42 13.88 17.91
N SER A 646 -17.21 14.36 18.88
CA SER A 646 -16.78 14.48 20.28
C SER A 646 -16.51 13.12 20.94
N GLN A 647 -17.24 12.08 20.56
CA GLN A 647 -17.01 10.70 21.01
C GLN A 647 -15.73 10.14 20.39
N GLY A 648 -15.44 10.49 19.13
CA GLY A 648 -14.20 10.17 18.43
C GLY A 648 -12.97 10.86 19.02
N VAL A 649 -13.05 12.15 19.37
CA VAL A 649 -11.99 12.87 20.09
C VAL A 649 -11.74 12.24 21.47
N GLY A 650 -12.80 11.95 22.23
CA GLY A 650 -12.68 11.24 23.50
C GLY A 650 -12.18 9.79 23.35
N LEU A 651 -12.36 9.16 22.19
CA LEU A 651 -11.79 7.84 21.88
C LEU A 651 -10.29 7.91 21.57
N ILE A 652 -9.80 8.96 20.90
CA ILE A 652 -8.34 9.22 20.80
C ILE A 652 -7.74 9.30 22.21
N ALA A 653 -8.28 10.18 23.06
CA ALA A 653 -7.75 10.39 24.40
C ALA A 653 -7.73 9.09 25.23
N ARG A 654 -8.78 8.26 25.14
CA ARG A 654 -8.85 6.96 25.81
C ARG A 654 -7.84 5.94 25.27
N ALA A 655 -7.61 5.89 23.95
CA ALA A 655 -6.58 5.02 23.37
C ALA A 655 -5.16 5.42 23.84
N MET A 656 -4.90 6.71 24.06
CA MET A 656 -3.62 7.19 24.61
C MET A 656 -3.42 6.84 26.09
N ILE A 657 -4.51 6.71 26.86
CA ILE A 657 -4.47 6.17 28.23
C ILE A 657 -4.24 4.65 28.19
N GLU A 658 -4.97 3.93 27.32
CA GLU A 658 -4.94 2.46 27.19
C GLU A 658 -3.54 1.87 26.94
N PHE A 659 -2.68 2.59 26.21
CA PHE A 659 -1.32 2.16 25.87
C PHE A 659 -0.21 3.02 26.51
N GLU A 660 -0.52 3.76 27.58
CA GLU A 660 0.44 4.52 28.40
C GLU A 660 1.30 5.50 27.56
N ASN A 661 0.64 6.25 26.65
CA ASN A 661 1.35 7.09 25.67
C ASN A 661 2.22 8.18 26.34
N PRO A 662 3.52 8.28 26.01
CA PRO A 662 4.45 9.18 26.70
C PRO A 662 4.23 10.67 26.41
N GLN A 663 3.47 11.02 25.38
CA GLN A 663 3.09 12.41 25.07
C GLN A 663 1.82 12.86 25.83
N LEU A 664 1.09 11.95 26.50
CA LEU A 664 -0.12 12.29 27.27
C LEU A 664 0.09 13.47 28.23
N PRO A 665 1.18 13.54 29.02
CA PRO A 665 1.45 14.70 29.87
C PRO A 665 1.64 15.99 29.05
N ALA A 666 2.41 15.95 27.96
CA ALA A 666 2.65 17.13 27.11
C ALA A 666 1.36 17.65 26.46
N ILE A 667 0.48 16.75 26.00
CA ILE A 667 -0.84 17.07 25.44
C ILE A 667 -1.78 17.61 26.53
N PHE A 668 -1.74 17.08 27.75
CA PHE A 668 -2.52 17.62 28.86
C PHE A 668 -2.13 19.06 29.19
N ARG A 669 -0.83 19.38 29.20
CA ARG A 669 -0.29 20.75 29.39
C ARG A 669 -0.74 21.71 28.28
N GLU A 670 -0.67 21.28 27.01
CA GLU A 670 -1.11 22.09 25.88
C GLU A 670 -2.63 22.28 25.86
N ALA A 671 -3.40 21.25 26.26
CA ALA A 671 -4.85 21.33 26.37
C ALA A 671 -5.30 22.31 27.47
N ILE A 672 -4.69 22.31 28.66
CA ILE A 672 -4.95 23.34 29.69
C ILE A 672 -4.65 24.74 29.15
N THR A 673 -3.48 24.91 28.54
CA THR A 673 -3.04 26.17 27.93
C THR A 673 -4.04 26.67 26.87
N THR A 674 -4.57 25.74 26.07
CA THR A 674 -5.60 25.99 25.06
C THR A 674 -6.93 26.43 25.68
N VAL A 675 -7.43 25.73 26.70
CA VAL A 675 -8.71 26.09 27.38
C VAL A 675 -8.64 27.48 28.03
N GLN A 676 -7.46 27.88 28.54
CA GLN A 676 -7.24 29.19 29.16
C GLN A 676 -7.04 30.34 28.17
N ARG A 677 -6.26 30.13 27.09
CA ARG A 677 -5.82 31.23 26.20
C ARG A 677 -6.75 31.47 25.01
N GLU A 678 -7.42 30.44 24.51
CA GLU A 678 -8.21 30.55 23.30
C GLU A 678 -9.56 31.25 23.48
N LYS A 679 -10.07 31.79 22.38
CA LYS A 679 -11.39 32.45 22.30
C LYS A 679 -12.40 31.70 21.41
N GLU A 680 -11.95 30.72 20.63
CA GLU A 680 -12.81 29.87 19.80
C GLU A 680 -13.40 28.74 20.67
N GLU A 681 -14.73 28.70 20.82
CA GLU A 681 -15.39 27.76 21.74
C GLU A 681 -15.18 26.30 21.29
N GLU A 682 -15.10 26.06 19.99
CA GLU A 682 -14.84 24.78 19.35
C GLU A 682 -13.47 24.20 19.74
N GLN A 683 -12.40 24.99 19.67
CA GLN A 683 -11.07 24.56 20.11
C GLN A 683 -11.00 24.30 21.62
N ARG A 684 -11.68 25.13 22.43
CA ARG A 684 -11.78 24.93 23.88
C ARG A 684 -12.55 23.64 24.21
N ASN A 685 -13.60 23.29 23.46
CA ASN A 685 -14.34 22.05 23.63
C ASN A 685 -13.48 20.80 23.34
N ILE A 686 -12.66 20.85 22.29
CA ILE A 686 -11.72 19.77 21.95
C ILE A 686 -10.68 19.60 23.07
N ALA A 687 -10.02 20.69 23.47
CA ALA A 687 -9.00 20.66 24.51
C ALA A 687 -9.57 20.22 25.88
N MET A 688 -10.74 20.72 26.26
CA MET A 688 -11.44 20.29 27.49
C MET A 688 -11.85 18.81 27.44
N THR A 689 -12.15 18.27 26.25
CA THR A 689 -12.41 16.82 26.07
C THR A 689 -11.15 16.01 26.37
N PHE A 690 -9.98 16.40 25.83
CA PHE A 690 -8.70 15.78 26.18
C PHE A 690 -8.40 15.87 27.69
N CYS A 691 -8.55 17.06 28.30
CA CYS A 691 -8.38 17.20 29.75
C CYS A 691 -9.29 16.28 30.56
N THR A 692 -10.57 16.14 30.18
CA THR A 692 -11.57 15.37 30.94
C THR A 692 -11.38 13.87 30.86
N GLU A 693 -10.92 13.34 29.71
CA GLU A 693 -10.57 11.92 29.59
C GLU A 693 -9.22 11.63 30.26
N PHE A 694 -8.20 12.49 30.08
CA PHE A 694 -6.89 12.32 30.71
C PHE A 694 -6.92 12.40 32.24
N LEU A 695 -7.94 13.01 32.85
CA LEU A 695 -8.20 13.01 34.30
C LEU A 695 -8.44 11.63 34.93
N GLN A 696 -8.46 10.54 34.15
CA GLN A 696 -8.42 9.16 34.67
C GLN A 696 -7.00 8.57 34.74
N SER A 697 -5.99 9.21 34.13
CA SER A 697 -4.61 8.71 34.15
C SER A 697 -3.81 9.33 35.32
N PRO A 698 -3.16 8.53 36.19
CA PRO A 698 -2.36 9.06 37.29
C PRO A 698 -1.12 9.83 36.80
N SER A 699 -0.67 9.60 35.56
CA SER A 699 0.51 10.26 34.96
C SER A 699 0.39 11.78 34.89
N ILE A 700 -0.82 12.35 34.98
CA ILE A 700 -1.04 13.81 34.99
C ILE A 700 -0.57 14.49 36.30
N GLU A 701 -0.43 13.74 37.39
CA GLU A 701 0.05 14.27 38.68
C GLU A 701 1.52 14.72 38.61
N THR A 702 2.22 14.38 37.52
CA THR A 702 3.56 14.91 37.18
C THR A 702 3.55 16.37 36.71
N ILE A 703 2.37 16.97 36.45
CA ILE A 703 2.24 18.33 35.91
C ILE A 703 1.55 19.27 36.90
N MET A 704 0.51 18.80 37.59
CA MET A 704 -0.26 19.57 38.57
C MET A 704 -0.66 18.67 39.73
N THR A 705 -0.59 19.21 40.95
CA THR A 705 -1.10 18.54 42.14
C THR A 705 -2.62 18.43 42.11
N LYS A 706 -3.19 17.46 42.84
CA LYS A 706 -4.64 17.29 42.98
C LYS A 706 -5.36 18.57 43.40
N SER A 707 -4.73 19.38 44.27
CA SER A 707 -5.21 20.70 44.70
C SER A 707 -5.30 21.73 43.57
N GLU A 708 -4.27 21.80 42.70
CA GLU A 708 -4.25 22.72 41.57
C GLU A 708 -5.24 22.30 40.48
N LEU A 709 -5.33 20.99 40.20
CA LEU A 709 -6.32 20.41 39.29
C LEU A 709 -7.76 20.71 39.77
N GLN A 710 -8.05 20.51 41.06
CA GLN A 710 -9.35 20.81 41.63
C GLN A 710 -9.67 22.31 41.54
N ALA A 711 -8.72 23.20 41.87
CA ALA A 711 -8.91 24.64 41.75
C ALA A 711 -9.20 25.07 40.29
N GLN A 712 -8.42 24.55 39.34
CA GLN A 712 -8.55 24.89 37.92
C GLN A 712 -9.87 24.43 37.32
N LEU A 713 -10.34 23.23 37.69
CA LEU A 713 -11.64 22.72 37.26
C LEU A 713 -12.80 23.48 37.92
N MET A 714 -12.67 23.86 39.21
CA MET A 714 -13.67 24.69 39.90
C MET A 714 -13.81 26.06 39.25
N GLU A 715 -12.73 26.70 38.81
CA GLU A 715 -12.78 27.92 37.99
C GLU A 715 -13.60 27.69 36.71
N TRP A 716 -13.28 26.64 35.96
CA TRP A 716 -13.97 26.31 34.71
C TRP A 716 -15.45 25.87 34.88
N THR A 717 -15.91 25.51 36.08
CA THR A 717 -17.36 25.35 36.34
C THR A 717 -18.15 26.66 36.22
N GLN A 718 -17.47 27.81 36.23
CA GLN A 718 -18.05 29.14 36.06
C GLN A 718 -17.86 29.71 34.64
N ASP A 719 -17.28 28.93 33.71
CA ASP A 719 -17.01 29.37 32.34
C ASP A 719 -18.28 29.73 31.56
N LYS A 720 -18.18 30.64 30.59
CA LYS A 720 -19.33 31.04 29.76
C LYS A 720 -19.83 29.86 28.91
N ASN A 721 -18.91 29.09 28.34
CA ASN A 721 -19.20 27.95 27.48
C ASN A 721 -19.83 26.80 28.31
N PRO A 722 -21.02 26.31 27.94
CA PRO A 722 -21.73 25.26 28.70
C PRO A 722 -21.04 23.89 28.63
N ILE A 723 -20.35 23.57 27.52
CA ILE A 723 -19.63 22.31 27.33
C ILE A 723 -18.39 22.28 28.22
N VAL A 724 -17.65 23.40 28.32
CA VAL A 724 -16.51 23.53 29.25
C VAL A 724 -16.96 23.30 30.70
N ARG A 725 -18.06 23.93 31.13
CA ARG A 725 -18.64 23.71 32.46
C ARG A 725 -19.05 22.24 32.70
N GLN A 726 -19.77 21.64 31.75
CA GLN A 726 -20.21 20.24 31.86
C GLN A 726 -19.03 19.27 31.97
N LEU A 727 -18.00 19.46 31.14
CA LEU A 727 -16.80 18.65 31.13
C LEU A 727 -15.95 18.85 32.39
N SER A 728 -15.88 20.08 32.92
CA SER A 728 -15.19 20.35 34.19
C SER A 728 -15.90 19.74 35.40
N LEU A 729 -17.23 19.76 35.43
CA LEU A 729 -18.02 19.03 36.43
C LEU A 729 -17.82 17.51 36.34
N ARG A 730 -17.70 16.95 35.13
CA ARG A 730 -17.32 15.54 34.93
C ARG A 730 -15.88 15.27 35.39
N GLY A 731 -14.95 16.18 35.11
CA GLY A 731 -13.54 16.12 35.52
C GLY A 731 -13.35 16.14 37.04
N LEU A 732 -14.06 17.01 37.75
CA LEU A 732 -14.10 17.03 39.23
C LEU A 732 -14.57 15.70 39.82
N GLY A 733 -15.30 14.89 39.05
CA GLY A 733 -15.77 13.57 39.44
C GLY A 733 -14.78 12.43 39.22
N SER A 734 -13.58 12.66 38.65
CA SER A 734 -12.61 11.62 38.31
C SER A 734 -11.97 10.95 39.54
N ILE A 735 -11.34 9.79 39.31
CA ILE A 735 -10.72 9.01 40.39
C ILE A 735 -9.46 9.69 40.94
N VAL A 736 -8.66 10.34 40.09
CA VAL A 736 -7.46 11.11 40.51
C VAL A 736 -7.80 12.13 41.61
N LEU A 737 -9.00 12.74 41.55
CA LEU A 737 -9.47 13.74 42.52
C LEU A 737 -10.34 13.15 43.65
N GLN A 738 -10.88 11.95 43.50
CA GLN A 738 -11.80 11.33 44.46
C GLN A 738 -11.49 9.83 44.66
N PRO A 739 -10.32 9.47 45.24
CA PRO A 739 -9.91 8.07 45.41
C PRO A 739 -10.86 7.25 46.29
N GLU A 740 -11.61 7.89 47.21
CA GLU A 740 -12.69 7.27 47.99
C GLU A 740 -13.72 6.52 47.11
N LYS A 741 -13.95 7.00 45.87
CA LYS A 741 -14.86 6.34 44.91
C LYS A 741 -14.36 4.97 44.46
N VAL A 742 -13.06 4.68 44.48
CA VAL A 742 -12.51 3.39 44.03
C VAL A 742 -13.18 2.23 44.77
N GLN A 743 -13.29 2.34 46.09
CA GLN A 743 -13.93 1.31 46.92
C GLN A 743 -15.44 1.21 46.63
N SER A 744 -16.13 2.34 46.51
CA SER A 744 -17.57 2.38 46.23
C SER A 744 -17.94 1.84 44.85
N LEU A 745 -17.13 2.13 43.83
CA LEU A 745 -17.30 1.61 42.46
C LEU A 745 -16.94 0.12 42.38
N ARG A 746 -15.85 -0.29 43.03
CA ARG A 746 -15.47 -1.72 43.15
C ARG A 746 -16.57 -2.55 43.81
N ALA A 747 -17.18 -2.04 44.87
CA ALA A 747 -18.27 -2.71 45.59
C ALA A 747 -19.56 -2.90 44.77
N GLN A 748 -19.76 -2.14 43.70
CA GLN A 748 -20.90 -2.29 42.79
C GLN A 748 -20.71 -3.40 41.75
N LEU A 749 -19.46 -3.76 41.40
CA LEU A 749 -19.18 -4.72 40.33
C LEU A 749 -19.84 -6.10 40.55
N PRO A 750 -19.78 -6.75 41.74
CA PRO A 750 -20.42 -8.05 41.96
C PRO A 750 -21.94 -8.02 41.72
N ALA A 751 -22.64 -7.03 42.26
CA ALA A 751 -24.09 -6.86 42.07
C ALA A 751 -24.48 -6.55 40.61
N ILE A 752 -23.54 -6.06 39.80
CA ILE A 752 -23.72 -5.88 38.35
C ILE A 752 -23.46 -7.19 37.59
N MET A 753 -22.49 -8.00 38.04
CA MET A 753 -22.23 -9.33 37.49
C MET A 753 -23.40 -10.29 37.71
N ASP A 754 -24.06 -10.22 38.86
CA ASP A 754 -25.29 -11.01 39.15
C ASP A 754 -26.38 -10.78 38.09
N MET A 755 -26.46 -9.57 37.50
CA MET A 755 -27.40 -9.23 36.43
C MET A 755 -27.02 -9.82 35.06
N PHE A 756 -25.83 -10.39 34.87
CA PHE A 756 -25.47 -11.05 33.60
C PHE A 756 -26.34 -12.31 33.38
N CYS A 757 -26.83 -12.92 34.46
CA CYS A 757 -27.71 -14.08 34.44
C CYS A 757 -29.20 -13.75 34.21
N ASP A 758 -29.56 -12.50 33.90
CA ASP A 758 -30.95 -12.15 33.58
C ASP A 758 -31.38 -12.71 32.21
N THR A 759 -32.64 -13.14 32.14
CA THR A 759 -33.31 -13.52 30.89
C THR A 759 -33.40 -12.38 29.86
N ASP A 760 -33.52 -11.13 30.32
CA ASP A 760 -33.75 -9.98 29.45
C ASP A 760 -32.45 -9.47 28.80
N ARG A 761 -32.47 -9.43 27.46
CA ARG A 761 -31.41 -8.88 26.61
C ARG A 761 -31.06 -7.44 27.03
N GLY A 762 -32.03 -6.60 27.37
CA GLY A 762 -31.79 -5.21 27.74
C GLY A 762 -30.95 -5.07 29.01
N ARG A 763 -31.34 -5.79 30.07
CA ARG A 763 -30.65 -5.79 31.37
C ARG A 763 -29.25 -6.41 31.32
N VAL A 764 -29.05 -7.55 30.66
CA VAL A 764 -27.71 -8.16 30.48
C VAL A 764 -26.78 -7.20 29.74
N MET A 765 -27.25 -6.61 28.64
CA MET A 765 -26.49 -5.61 27.86
C MET A 765 -26.12 -4.38 28.71
N GLY A 766 -27.09 -3.83 29.45
CA GLY A 766 -26.88 -2.68 30.32
C GLY A 766 -25.88 -2.96 31.45
N ALA A 767 -25.98 -4.14 32.07
CA ALA A 767 -25.05 -4.59 33.10
C ALA A 767 -23.61 -4.71 32.56
N MET A 768 -23.42 -5.34 31.41
CA MET A 768 -22.09 -5.48 30.79
C MET A 768 -21.48 -4.11 30.41
N HIS A 769 -22.29 -3.20 29.86
CA HIS A 769 -21.83 -1.84 29.54
C HIS A 769 -21.49 -1.03 30.80
N GLN A 770 -22.28 -1.15 31.87
CA GLN A 770 -22.03 -0.46 33.14
C GLN A 770 -20.79 -1.02 33.85
N ALA A 771 -20.58 -2.34 33.85
CA ALA A 771 -19.34 -2.95 34.35
C ALA A 771 -18.12 -2.46 33.55
N GLY A 772 -18.22 -2.38 32.21
CA GLY A 772 -17.15 -1.86 31.36
C GLY A 772 -16.84 -0.38 31.60
N HIS A 773 -17.86 0.44 31.84
CA HIS A 773 -17.71 1.84 32.21
C HIS A 773 -17.06 1.99 33.59
N ILE A 774 -17.42 1.17 34.58
CA ILE A 774 -16.77 1.15 35.90
C ILE A 774 -15.30 0.72 35.80
N ILE A 775 -14.98 -0.34 35.03
CA ILE A 775 -13.60 -0.78 34.78
C ILE A 775 -12.77 0.35 34.13
N TYR A 776 -13.35 1.04 33.14
CA TYR A 776 -12.70 2.20 32.51
C TYR A 776 -12.44 3.34 33.52
N LEU A 777 -13.42 3.70 34.35
CA LEU A 777 -13.24 4.72 35.39
C LEU A 777 -12.18 4.32 36.41
N LEU A 778 -12.14 3.04 36.80
CA LEU A 778 -11.14 2.50 37.73
C LEU A 778 -9.71 2.55 37.17
N ASN A 779 -9.53 2.59 35.84
CA ASN A 779 -8.23 2.62 35.16
C ASN A 779 -7.19 1.65 35.78
N GLY A 780 -7.65 0.43 36.08
CA GLY A 780 -6.84 -0.63 36.69
C GLY A 780 -6.55 -0.49 38.19
N GLU A 781 -7.01 0.56 38.86
CA GLU A 781 -6.84 0.72 40.30
C GLU A 781 -7.80 -0.17 41.07
N GLY A 782 -7.24 -1.12 41.83
CA GLY A 782 -7.99 -1.93 42.77
C GLY A 782 -8.99 -2.90 42.14
N LEU A 783 -8.76 -3.41 40.92
CA LEU A 783 -9.59 -4.50 40.38
C LEU A 783 -9.29 -5.83 41.07
N GLY A 784 -8.02 -6.24 41.19
CA GLY A 784 -7.65 -7.48 41.89
C GLY A 784 -8.32 -8.71 41.28
N SER A 785 -8.71 -9.66 42.15
CA SER A 785 -9.44 -10.87 41.78
C SER A 785 -10.71 -10.61 40.95
N ILE A 786 -11.38 -9.46 41.11
CA ILE A 786 -12.63 -9.17 40.39
C ILE A 786 -12.39 -9.14 38.87
N SER A 787 -11.19 -8.79 38.40
CA SER A 787 -10.81 -8.91 36.99
C SER A 787 -10.85 -10.37 36.50
N GLN A 788 -10.37 -11.32 37.30
CA GLN A 788 -10.47 -12.75 37.04
C GLN A 788 -11.93 -13.22 37.08
N ASP A 789 -12.69 -12.78 38.09
CA ASP A 789 -14.06 -13.22 38.32
C ASP A 789 -15.00 -12.77 37.17
N ILE A 790 -14.80 -11.54 36.66
CA ILE A 790 -15.48 -11.06 35.45
C ILE A 790 -15.04 -11.86 34.22
N ALA A 791 -13.74 -12.08 34.00
CA ALA A 791 -13.25 -12.84 32.84
C ALA A 791 -13.77 -14.29 32.81
N VAL A 792 -13.90 -14.94 33.98
CA VAL A 792 -14.52 -16.28 34.10
C VAL A 792 -16.04 -16.20 33.84
N SER A 793 -16.73 -15.23 34.44
CA SER A 793 -18.18 -15.06 34.28
C SER A 793 -18.59 -14.77 32.82
N LEU A 794 -17.71 -14.16 32.03
CA LEU A 794 -17.97 -13.83 30.63
C LEU A 794 -17.78 -14.99 29.65
N ARG A 795 -17.04 -16.04 30.01
CA ARG A 795 -16.70 -17.14 29.08
C ARG A 795 -17.93 -17.74 28.37
N PRO A 796 -19.09 -18.00 29.01
CA PRO A 796 -20.28 -18.51 28.32
C PRO A 796 -20.94 -17.49 27.39
N PHE A 797 -20.88 -16.20 27.72
CA PHE A 797 -21.55 -15.14 26.96
C PHE A 797 -20.83 -14.77 25.66
N ILE A 798 -19.56 -15.16 25.51
CA ILE A 798 -18.84 -15.09 24.22
C ILE A 798 -19.58 -15.93 23.16
N ASP A 799 -20.22 -17.03 23.58
CA ASP A 799 -20.85 -18.02 22.70
C ASP A 799 -22.39 -17.90 22.70
N ASP A 800 -22.95 -16.87 23.34
CA ASP A 800 -24.40 -16.62 23.46
C ASP A 800 -25.08 -16.56 22.07
N GLU A 801 -26.28 -17.10 21.91
CA GLU A 801 -27.00 -17.05 20.63
C GLU A 801 -27.29 -15.61 20.17
N ARG A 802 -27.43 -14.67 21.12
CA ARG A 802 -27.78 -13.27 20.89
C ARG A 802 -26.54 -12.46 20.48
N ASP A 803 -26.47 -12.11 19.20
CA ASP A 803 -25.45 -11.25 18.55
C ASP A 803 -24.89 -10.14 19.46
N SER A 804 -25.73 -9.26 20.00
CA SER A 804 -25.27 -8.13 20.79
C SER A 804 -24.72 -8.54 22.15
N VAL A 805 -25.17 -9.66 22.73
CA VAL A 805 -24.68 -10.16 24.02
C VAL A 805 -23.27 -10.72 23.85
N ARG A 806 -22.99 -11.46 22.76
CA ARG A 806 -21.62 -11.79 22.36
C ARG A 806 -20.78 -10.52 22.23
N SER A 807 -21.24 -9.56 21.42
CA SER A 807 -20.55 -8.29 21.16
C SER A 807 -20.23 -7.51 22.46
N ALA A 808 -21.16 -7.46 23.41
CA ALA A 808 -20.98 -6.82 24.71
C ALA A 808 -20.04 -7.60 25.64
N ALA A 809 -20.16 -8.93 25.70
CA ALA A 809 -19.30 -9.79 26.50
C ALA A 809 -17.83 -9.74 26.02
N ILE A 810 -17.63 -9.80 24.71
CA ILE A 810 -16.32 -9.70 24.05
C ILE A 810 -15.70 -8.31 24.27
N LEU A 811 -16.49 -7.24 24.17
CA LEU A 811 -16.04 -5.88 24.48
C LEU A 811 -15.67 -5.74 25.97
N LEU A 812 -16.47 -6.29 26.88
CA LEU A 812 -16.19 -6.23 28.32
C LEU A 812 -14.94 -7.03 28.69
N LEU A 813 -14.75 -8.21 28.13
CA LEU A 813 -13.53 -9.00 28.26
C LEU A 813 -12.31 -8.20 27.77
N GLY A 814 -12.44 -7.53 26.62
CA GLY A 814 -11.41 -6.61 26.12
C GLY A 814 -11.12 -5.46 27.08
N ASN A 815 -12.14 -4.86 27.71
CA ASN A 815 -11.98 -3.78 28.70
C ASN A 815 -11.28 -4.26 29.97
N VAL A 816 -11.60 -5.48 30.46
CA VAL A 816 -10.88 -6.12 31.57
C VAL A 816 -9.39 -6.26 31.19
N VAL A 817 -9.09 -6.89 30.06
CA VAL A 817 -7.71 -7.13 29.60
C VAL A 817 -6.89 -5.84 29.49
N SER A 818 -7.47 -4.75 28.97
CA SER A 818 -6.78 -3.45 28.89
C SER A 818 -6.56 -2.74 30.24
N SER A 819 -7.21 -3.20 31.31
CA SER A 819 -7.18 -2.53 32.63
C SER A 819 -6.30 -3.21 33.68
N VAL A 820 -5.79 -4.42 33.44
CA VAL A 820 -5.12 -5.22 34.48
C VAL A 820 -3.65 -4.80 34.63
N LYS A 821 -3.33 -4.19 35.79
CA LYS A 821 -1.97 -3.76 36.19
C LYS A 821 -1.11 -4.94 36.65
N ASP A 822 0.23 -4.77 36.58
CA ASP A 822 1.21 -5.87 36.68
C ASP A 822 1.04 -6.91 37.81
N PRO A 823 0.72 -6.58 39.08
CA PRO A 823 0.55 -7.61 40.12
C PRO A 823 -0.60 -8.60 39.83
N ASP A 824 -1.65 -8.17 39.11
CA ASP A 824 -2.81 -8.99 38.77
C ASP A 824 -2.65 -9.71 37.42
N LYS A 825 -1.68 -9.30 36.58
CA LYS A 825 -1.47 -9.85 35.21
C LYS A 825 -1.36 -11.38 35.15
N PRO A 826 -0.50 -12.09 35.91
CA PRO A 826 -0.30 -13.53 35.71
C PRO A 826 -1.57 -14.37 35.97
N ILE A 827 -2.41 -13.94 36.92
CA ILE A 827 -3.68 -14.59 37.25
C ILE A 827 -4.66 -14.50 36.07
N VAL A 828 -4.81 -13.29 35.51
CA VAL A 828 -5.71 -13.05 34.37
C VAL A 828 -5.14 -13.68 33.09
N GLN A 829 -3.83 -13.61 32.85
CA GLN A 829 -3.17 -14.26 31.71
C GLN A 829 -3.49 -15.76 31.65
N GLN A 830 -3.48 -16.49 32.77
CA GLN A 830 -3.85 -17.91 32.79
C GLN A 830 -5.30 -18.16 32.35
N LYS A 831 -6.25 -17.28 32.74
CA LYS A 831 -7.66 -17.39 32.32
C LYS A 831 -7.86 -17.00 30.86
N MET A 832 -7.13 -15.99 30.37
CA MET A 832 -7.28 -15.50 29.00
C MET A 832 -7.05 -16.57 27.93
N ILE A 833 -6.21 -17.57 28.21
CA ILE A 833 -5.96 -18.71 27.31
C ILE A 833 -7.28 -19.37 26.87
N HIS A 834 -8.22 -19.59 27.79
CA HIS A 834 -9.52 -20.21 27.49
C HIS A 834 -10.45 -19.33 26.64
N CYS A 835 -10.12 -18.05 26.44
CA CYS A 835 -10.88 -17.10 25.62
C CYS A 835 -10.25 -16.84 24.24
N LEU A 836 -8.96 -17.16 24.05
CA LEU A 836 -8.23 -16.87 22.79
C LEU A 836 -8.81 -17.59 21.57
N LEU A 837 -9.13 -18.88 21.70
CA LEU A 837 -9.76 -19.64 20.62
C LEU A 837 -11.18 -19.15 20.30
N PRO A 838 -12.09 -18.95 21.27
CA PRO A 838 -13.39 -18.32 21.03
C PRO A 838 -13.27 -17.02 20.23
N LEU A 839 -12.40 -16.09 20.66
CA LEU A 839 -12.14 -14.82 19.98
C LEU A 839 -11.59 -15.00 18.55
N LEU A 840 -10.81 -16.05 18.29
CA LEU A 840 -10.29 -16.39 16.96
C LEU A 840 -11.40 -16.92 16.04
N LEU A 841 -12.27 -17.80 16.55
CA LEU A 841 -13.36 -18.40 15.76
C LEU A 841 -14.46 -17.36 15.43
N HIS A 842 -14.79 -16.50 16.40
CA HIS A 842 -15.73 -15.38 16.23
C HIS A 842 -15.15 -14.18 15.44
N LEU A 843 -13.97 -14.30 14.82
CA LEU A 843 -13.59 -13.40 13.70
C LEU A 843 -14.49 -13.64 12.47
N GLU A 844 -14.96 -14.87 12.29
CA GLU A 844 -15.85 -15.31 11.21
C GLU A 844 -17.31 -15.46 11.74
N ASP A 845 -17.73 -14.62 12.70
CA ASP A 845 -19.13 -14.52 13.13
C ASP A 845 -20.01 -13.96 11.99
N ARG A 846 -21.32 -14.16 12.09
CA ARG A 846 -22.29 -13.63 11.12
C ARG A 846 -22.63 -12.15 11.35
N ASP A 847 -22.40 -11.64 12.56
CA ASP A 847 -22.59 -10.22 12.89
C ASP A 847 -21.27 -9.45 12.82
N GLU A 848 -21.25 -8.37 12.02
CA GLU A 848 -20.06 -7.53 11.83
C GLU A 848 -19.63 -6.86 13.14
N SER A 849 -20.57 -6.54 14.05
CA SER A 849 -20.20 -5.94 15.34
C SER A 849 -19.43 -6.95 16.21
N VAL A 850 -19.84 -8.22 16.25
CA VAL A 850 -19.10 -9.29 16.94
C VAL A 850 -17.70 -9.43 16.34
N THR A 851 -17.57 -9.55 15.01
CA THR A 851 -16.25 -9.61 14.34
C THR A 851 -15.37 -8.40 14.68
N LEU A 852 -15.93 -7.18 14.71
CA LEU A 852 -15.19 -5.97 15.09
C LEU A 852 -14.72 -6.01 16.56
N ARG A 853 -15.57 -6.46 17.49
CA ARG A 853 -15.19 -6.63 18.89
C ARG A 853 -14.15 -7.75 19.07
N CYS A 854 -14.23 -8.84 18.31
CA CYS A 854 -13.20 -9.88 18.29
C CYS A 854 -11.85 -9.34 17.81
N LYS A 855 -11.81 -8.56 16.72
CA LYS A 855 -10.58 -7.93 16.21
C LYS A 855 -9.92 -7.01 17.25
N LEU A 856 -10.71 -6.15 17.91
CA LEU A 856 -10.24 -5.30 19.02
C LEU A 856 -9.73 -6.13 20.21
N THR A 857 -10.54 -7.07 20.69
CA THR A 857 -10.26 -7.82 21.92
C THR A 857 -9.08 -8.76 21.71
N LEU A 858 -8.96 -9.44 20.57
CA LEU A 858 -7.80 -10.27 20.23
C LEU A 858 -6.51 -9.43 20.10
N PHE A 859 -6.59 -8.19 19.58
CA PHE A 859 -5.47 -7.26 19.59
C PHE A 859 -5.04 -6.89 21.02
N ARG A 860 -6.00 -6.52 21.89
CA ARG A 860 -5.74 -6.25 23.32
C ARG A 860 -5.12 -7.46 24.02
N CYS A 861 -5.64 -8.67 23.79
CA CYS A 861 -5.08 -9.91 24.31
C CYS A 861 -3.64 -10.14 23.83
N ALA A 862 -3.34 -9.91 22.55
CA ALA A 862 -2.01 -10.08 22.00
C ALA A 862 -0.99 -9.07 22.60
N VAL A 863 -1.40 -7.81 22.84
CA VAL A 863 -0.57 -6.82 23.56
C VAL A 863 -0.35 -7.24 25.02
N PHE A 864 -1.41 -7.65 25.72
CA PHE A 864 -1.38 -8.07 27.13
C PHE A 864 -0.55 -9.35 27.39
N LEU A 865 -0.58 -10.27 26.43
CA LEU A 865 0.22 -11.51 26.42
C LEU A 865 1.61 -11.31 25.76
N ARG A 866 1.98 -10.07 25.40
CA ARG A 866 3.28 -9.70 24.80
C ARG A 866 3.66 -10.55 23.57
N TRP A 867 2.70 -10.86 22.70
CA TRP A 867 2.96 -11.69 21.51
C TRP A 867 3.95 -11.04 20.54
N ALA A 868 4.77 -11.87 19.88
CA ALA A 868 5.64 -11.44 18.79
C ALA A 868 4.85 -11.01 17.54
N HIS A 869 5.42 -10.08 16.78
CA HIS A 869 4.93 -9.62 15.47
C HIS A 869 3.51 -9.01 15.45
N LEU A 870 3.09 -8.31 16.52
CA LEU A 870 1.77 -7.65 16.62
C LEU A 870 1.40 -6.78 15.40
N LYS A 871 2.38 -6.10 14.77
CA LYS A 871 2.20 -5.31 13.54
C LYS A 871 1.66 -6.14 12.37
N THR A 872 2.01 -7.43 12.29
CA THR A 872 1.55 -8.37 11.25
C THR A 872 0.13 -8.86 11.54
N LEU A 873 -0.15 -9.20 12.81
CA LEU A 873 -1.51 -9.54 13.27
C LEU A 873 -2.47 -8.37 13.00
N PHE A 874 -2.08 -7.14 13.38
CA PHE A 874 -2.85 -5.94 13.10
C PHE A 874 -3.15 -5.75 11.61
N ARG A 875 -2.13 -5.87 10.73
CA ARG A 875 -2.31 -5.68 9.27
C ARG A 875 -3.37 -6.62 8.70
N SER A 876 -3.33 -7.90 9.07
CA SER A 876 -4.35 -8.87 8.61
C SER A 876 -5.73 -8.59 9.20
N MET A 877 -5.84 -8.31 10.50
CA MET A 877 -7.14 -8.01 11.13
C MET A 877 -7.79 -6.71 10.62
N ALA A 878 -7.01 -5.67 10.32
CA ALA A 878 -7.53 -4.35 9.96
C ALA A 878 -7.87 -4.19 8.47
N TRP A 879 -7.21 -4.93 7.57
CA TRP A 879 -7.32 -4.68 6.12
C TRP A 879 -7.70 -5.92 5.29
N ASP A 880 -7.58 -7.14 5.81
CA ASP A 880 -8.01 -8.34 5.10
C ASP A 880 -9.43 -8.73 5.51
N GLY A 881 -10.33 -8.78 4.52
CA GLY A 881 -11.73 -9.21 4.65
C GLY A 881 -11.98 -10.61 4.06
N SER A 882 -11.02 -11.52 4.21
CA SER A 882 -11.05 -12.86 3.60
C SER A 882 -10.60 -13.94 4.59
N THR A 883 -10.83 -15.21 4.26
CA THR A 883 -10.43 -16.39 5.06
C THR A 883 -8.93 -16.51 5.35
N GLN A 884 -8.09 -15.65 4.75
CA GLN A 884 -6.68 -15.48 5.13
C GLN A 884 -6.54 -14.90 6.55
N LEU A 885 -7.53 -14.11 7.02
CA LEU A 885 -7.63 -13.55 8.36
C LEU A 885 -7.49 -14.63 9.44
N LEU A 886 -8.36 -15.64 9.42
CA LEU A 886 -8.34 -16.76 10.36
C LEU A 886 -7.00 -17.49 10.34
N LYS A 887 -6.39 -17.69 9.15
CA LYS A 887 -5.10 -18.36 8.98
C LYS A 887 -3.93 -17.56 9.56
N CYS A 888 -3.91 -16.23 9.36
CA CYS A 888 -2.89 -15.34 9.91
C CYS A 888 -3.00 -15.23 11.44
N ALA A 889 -4.21 -15.08 11.96
CA ALA A 889 -4.48 -15.03 13.40
C ALA A 889 -4.20 -16.39 14.08
N TRP A 890 -4.58 -17.51 13.46
CA TRP A 890 -4.21 -18.88 13.89
C TRP A 890 -2.69 -19.04 14.00
N LYS A 891 -1.94 -18.64 12.95
CA LYS A 891 -0.47 -18.76 12.95
C LYS A 891 0.15 -17.96 14.10
N CYS A 892 -0.34 -16.74 14.34
CA CYS A 892 0.12 -15.90 15.45
C CYS A 892 -0.20 -16.53 16.82
N LEU A 893 -1.41 -17.05 17.00
CA LEU A 893 -1.83 -17.75 18.22
C LEU A 893 -0.94 -18.99 18.49
N MET A 894 -0.79 -19.88 17.52
CA MET A 894 0.00 -21.12 17.68
C MET A 894 1.49 -20.85 17.90
N GLN A 895 2.08 -19.85 17.22
CA GLN A 895 3.49 -19.50 17.40
C GLN A 895 3.81 -19.01 18.81
N ASN A 896 2.93 -18.19 19.41
CA ASN A 896 3.13 -17.62 20.74
C ASN A 896 2.68 -18.54 21.89
N ASN A 897 1.83 -19.55 21.63
CA ASN A 897 1.18 -20.34 22.68
C ASN A 897 1.41 -21.87 22.51
N LYS A 898 2.60 -22.28 22.05
CA LYS A 898 2.93 -23.68 21.70
C LYS A 898 2.55 -24.72 22.77
N SER A 899 2.83 -24.41 24.04
CA SER A 899 2.53 -25.27 25.20
C SER A 899 1.03 -25.45 25.49
N HIS A 900 0.16 -24.72 24.78
CA HIS A 900 -1.29 -24.75 24.93
C HIS A 900 -2.02 -25.30 23.69
N ILE A 901 -1.28 -25.72 22.66
CA ILE A 901 -1.84 -26.28 21.41
C ILE A 901 -2.83 -27.44 21.66
N PRO A 902 -2.54 -28.46 22.50
CA PRO A 902 -3.51 -29.52 22.79
C PRO A 902 -4.81 -28.99 23.44
N LYS A 903 -4.72 -27.99 24.33
CA LYS A 903 -5.90 -27.39 24.98
C LYS A 903 -6.79 -26.67 23.97
N PHE A 904 -6.20 -25.91 23.04
CA PHE A 904 -6.98 -25.30 21.95
C PHE A 904 -7.56 -26.35 21.00
N LEU A 905 -6.83 -27.44 20.72
CA LEU A 905 -7.33 -28.52 19.86
C LEU A 905 -8.58 -29.17 20.46
N PHE A 906 -8.58 -29.50 21.75
CA PHE A 906 -9.76 -30.04 22.44
C PHE A 906 -10.90 -29.02 22.54
N GLN A 907 -10.60 -27.76 22.90
CA GLN A 907 -11.62 -26.72 22.97
C GLN A 907 -12.27 -26.46 21.59
N ALA A 908 -11.55 -26.68 20.49
CA ALA A 908 -12.12 -26.54 19.14
C ALA A 908 -13.14 -27.64 18.80
N LEU A 909 -13.12 -28.80 19.47
CA LEU A 909 -14.11 -29.87 19.25
C LEU A 909 -15.49 -29.44 19.75
N GLU A 910 -15.58 -28.72 20.88
CA GLU A 910 -16.82 -28.13 21.41
C GLU A 910 -17.52 -27.24 20.36
N TYR A 911 -16.75 -26.57 19.51
CA TYR A 911 -17.27 -25.71 18.44
C TYR A 911 -17.70 -26.44 17.17
N LEU A 912 -17.40 -27.73 17.01
CA LEU A 912 -17.95 -28.52 15.90
C LEU A 912 -19.47 -28.68 16.02
N GLU A 913 -20.02 -28.69 17.24
CA GLU A 913 -21.46 -28.80 17.47
C GLU A 913 -22.20 -27.44 17.40
N SER A 914 -21.48 -26.32 17.21
CA SER A 914 -22.04 -24.97 17.23
C SER A 914 -23.23 -24.78 16.28
N SER A 915 -24.27 -24.07 16.73
CA SER A 915 -25.43 -23.72 15.90
C SER A 915 -25.06 -22.85 14.69
N GLN A 916 -23.95 -22.11 14.75
CA GLN A 916 -23.46 -21.25 13.68
C GLN A 916 -22.57 -22.01 12.68
N THR A 917 -23.02 -22.09 11.42
CA THR A 917 -22.29 -22.75 10.31
C THR A 917 -20.86 -22.21 10.12
N THR A 918 -20.65 -20.91 10.27
CA THR A 918 -19.34 -20.28 10.06
C THR A 918 -18.36 -20.65 11.19
N ILE A 919 -18.83 -20.68 12.44
CA ILE A 919 -18.02 -21.08 13.59
C ILE A 919 -17.61 -22.55 13.50
N ARG A 920 -18.53 -23.46 13.14
CA ARG A 920 -18.19 -24.87 12.88
C ARG A 920 -17.14 -25.03 11.78
N HIS A 921 -17.28 -24.27 10.70
CA HIS A 921 -16.35 -24.27 9.59
C HIS A 921 -14.95 -23.79 10.02
N SER A 922 -14.89 -22.68 10.77
CA SER A 922 -13.66 -22.15 11.36
C SER A 922 -13.03 -23.12 12.36
N ALA A 923 -13.82 -23.85 13.16
CA ALA A 923 -13.34 -24.87 14.08
C ALA A 923 -12.74 -26.06 13.33
N ALA A 924 -13.42 -26.58 12.29
CA ALA A 924 -12.89 -27.65 11.44
C ALA A 924 -11.59 -27.23 10.70
N LEU A 925 -11.49 -25.98 10.23
CA LEU A 925 -10.27 -25.41 9.68
C LEU A 925 -9.17 -25.28 10.73
N PHE A 926 -9.49 -24.82 11.94
CA PHE A 926 -8.55 -24.70 13.06
C PHE A 926 -7.96 -26.07 13.42
N ILE A 927 -8.82 -27.08 13.61
CA ILE A 927 -8.43 -28.46 13.93
C ILE A 927 -7.56 -29.04 12.83
N GLY A 928 -8.00 -28.97 11.57
CA GLY A 928 -7.27 -29.52 10.42
C GLY A 928 -5.89 -28.89 10.22
N ASN A 929 -5.78 -27.55 10.30
CA ASN A 929 -4.49 -26.86 10.23
C ASN A 929 -3.57 -27.20 11.41
N THR A 930 -4.13 -27.33 12.62
CA THR A 930 -3.35 -27.64 13.83
C THR A 930 -2.80 -29.07 13.79
N ILE A 931 -3.62 -30.05 13.41
CA ILE A 931 -3.19 -31.44 13.19
C ILE A 931 -2.12 -31.53 12.10
N HIS A 932 -2.31 -30.82 10.97
CA HIS A 932 -1.37 -30.86 9.86
C HIS A 932 0.00 -30.23 10.18
N HIS A 933 0.02 -29.09 10.89
CA HIS A 933 1.26 -28.35 11.15
C HIS A 933 1.97 -28.71 12.46
N TYR A 934 1.30 -29.38 13.40
CA TYR A 934 1.86 -29.78 14.71
C TYR A 934 1.72 -31.28 14.98
N CYS A 935 1.60 -32.11 13.93
CA CYS A 935 1.44 -33.56 14.00
C CYS A 935 2.42 -34.23 14.99
N ASP A 936 3.71 -33.90 14.90
CA ASP A 936 4.76 -34.52 15.70
C ASP A 936 4.66 -34.12 17.18
N LEU A 937 4.50 -32.82 17.46
CA LEU A 937 4.27 -32.29 18.81
C LEU A 937 2.98 -32.87 19.44
N LEU A 938 1.92 -33.07 18.66
CA LEU A 938 0.69 -33.70 19.13
C LEU A 938 0.92 -35.17 19.48
N SER A 939 1.77 -35.89 18.74
CA SER A 939 2.10 -37.29 19.08
C SER A 939 2.91 -37.43 20.38
N GLU A 940 3.66 -36.39 20.78
CA GLU A 940 4.37 -36.35 22.07
C GLU A 940 3.49 -35.89 23.24
N THR A 941 2.38 -35.18 22.98
CA THR A 941 1.62 -34.43 24.02
C THR A 941 0.15 -34.81 24.16
N VAL A 942 -0.41 -35.62 23.26
CA VAL A 942 -1.80 -36.10 23.33
C VAL A 942 -1.83 -37.58 23.71
N THR A 943 -2.61 -37.91 24.74
CA THR A 943 -2.81 -39.30 25.20
C THR A 943 -3.66 -40.11 24.21
N GLU A 944 -3.56 -41.44 24.27
CA GLU A 944 -4.41 -42.36 23.47
C GLU A 944 -5.91 -42.09 23.65
N ASP A 945 -6.36 -41.78 24.87
CA ASP A 945 -7.73 -41.35 25.18
C ASP A 945 -8.08 -40.03 24.46
N GLY A 946 -7.15 -39.06 24.41
CA GLY A 946 -7.32 -37.83 23.65
C GLY A 946 -7.42 -38.06 22.13
N ILE A 947 -6.68 -39.03 21.61
CA ILE A 947 -6.80 -39.48 20.21
C ILE A 947 -8.11 -40.23 19.97
N SER A 948 -8.58 -41.02 20.93
CA SER A 948 -9.88 -41.72 20.85
C SER A 948 -11.02 -40.70 20.74
N ARG A 949 -11.02 -39.64 21.56
CA ARG A 949 -11.98 -38.53 21.44
C ARG A 949 -11.88 -37.78 20.11
N LEU A 950 -10.67 -37.61 19.57
CA LEU A 950 -10.47 -37.03 18.23
C LEU A 950 -11.01 -37.95 17.11
N TYR A 951 -10.93 -39.27 17.28
CA TYR A 951 -11.57 -40.22 16.39
C TYR A 951 -13.10 -40.20 16.51
N GLU A 952 -13.65 -40.23 17.73
CA GLU A 952 -15.10 -40.15 17.99
C GLU A 952 -15.69 -38.87 17.37
N ALA A 953 -15.09 -37.70 17.66
CA ALA A 953 -15.49 -36.41 17.10
C ALA A 953 -15.32 -36.30 15.56
N PHE A 954 -14.65 -37.26 14.92
CA PHE A 954 -14.56 -37.38 13.45
C PHE A 954 -15.42 -38.53 12.89
N GLN A 955 -15.83 -39.50 13.71
CA GLN A 955 -16.73 -40.61 13.34
C GLN A 955 -18.22 -40.27 13.56
N GLU A 956 -18.55 -39.35 14.47
CA GLU A 956 -19.89 -38.75 14.69
C GLU A 956 -20.31 -37.75 13.57
N VAL A 957 -19.42 -37.48 12.61
CA VAL A 957 -19.62 -36.50 11.52
C VAL A 957 -20.58 -36.87 10.35
N PRO A 958 -21.05 -38.11 10.06
CA PRO A 958 -21.22 -38.50 8.64
C PRO A 958 -22.44 -37.95 7.89
N PHE A 959 -23.48 -37.42 8.56
CA PHE A 959 -24.76 -37.10 7.89
C PHE A 959 -25.49 -35.81 8.29
N THR A 960 -25.11 -35.12 9.38
CA THR A 960 -25.88 -33.98 9.93
C THR A 960 -25.29 -32.59 9.63
N TYR A 961 -24.00 -32.51 9.35
CA TYR A 961 -23.29 -31.25 9.14
C TYR A 961 -23.43 -30.68 7.72
N ASP A 962 -23.11 -29.39 7.57
CA ASP A 962 -22.99 -28.79 6.23
C ASP A 962 -21.83 -29.43 5.45
N ARG A 963 -22.05 -29.56 4.14
CA ARG A 963 -21.17 -30.33 3.25
C ARG A 963 -19.74 -29.79 3.20
N THR A 964 -19.55 -28.48 3.38
CA THR A 964 -18.25 -27.82 3.47
C THR A 964 -17.45 -28.28 4.68
N THR A 965 -18.04 -28.24 5.87
CA THR A 965 -17.41 -28.68 7.12
C THR A 965 -17.08 -30.19 7.07
N GLY A 966 -18.00 -31.02 6.58
CA GLY A 966 -17.77 -32.46 6.42
C GLY A 966 -16.62 -32.83 5.46
N HIS A 967 -16.47 -32.12 4.34
CA HIS A 967 -15.34 -32.33 3.42
C HIS A 967 -13.99 -31.93 4.01
N ILE A 968 -13.95 -30.92 4.88
CA ILE A 968 -12.73 -30.51 5.59
C ILE A 968 -12.32 -31.60 6.58
N LEU A 969 -13.23 -32.04 7.45
CA LEU A 969 -12.92 -33.06 8.46
C LEU A 969 -12.47 -34.39 7.80
N ASN A 970 -13.17 -34.83 6.74
CA ASN A 970 -12.79 -36.03 5.97
C ASN A 970 -11.40 -35.89 5.29
N ARG A 971 -11.03 -34.70 4.78
CA ARG A 971 -9.68 -34.43 4.25
C ARG A 971 -8.58 -34.65 5.30
N TYR A 972 -8.84 -34.29 6.57
CA TYR A 972 -7.86 -34.42 7.65
C TYR A 972 -7.95 -35.76 8.43
N TYR A 973 -9.00 -36.56 8.25
CA TYR A 973 -9.14 -37.89 8.86
C TYR A 973 -7.92 -38.80 8.60
N LYS A 974 -7.36 -38.78 7.39
CA LYS A 974 -6.13 -39.53 7.05
C LYS A 974 -4.89 -39.11 7.85
N TRP A 975 -4.84 -37.85 8.32
CA TRP A 975 -3.78 -37.38 9.20
C TRP A 975 -4.01 -37.81 10.64
N LEU A 976 -5.27 -37.85 11.13
CA LEU A 976 -5.60 -38.47 12.42
C LEU A 976 -5.25 -39.96 12.45
N GLN A 977 -5.48 -40.70 11.36
CA GLN A 977 -5.06 -42.10 11.25
C GLN A 977 -3.54 -42.26 11.42
N LYS A 978 -2.75 -41.39 10.77
CA LYS A 978 -1.29 -41.36 10.95
C LYS A 978 -0.89 -41.00 12.39
N LEU A 979 -1.60 -40.07 13.03
CA LEU A 979 -1.33 -39.62 14.40
C LEU A 979 -1.65 -40.70 15.43
N GLY A 980 -2.74 -41.45 15.25
CA GLY A 980 -3.06 -42.63 16.06
C GLY A 980 -1.96 -43.68 16.02
N ASN A 981 -1.57 -44.12 14.82
CA ASN A 981 -0.53 -45.14 14.63
C ASN A 981 0.87 -44.69 15.14
N LEU A 982 1.11 -43.38 15.31
CA LEU A 982 2.33 -42.84 15.92
C LEU A 982 2.32 -42.94 17.45
N VAL A 983 1.17 -42.74 18.10
CA VAL A 983 1.05 -42.73 19.57
C VAL A 983 0.80 -44.12 20.15
N SER A 984 0.01 -44.96 19.48
CA SER A 984 -0.32 -46.31 19.96
C SER A 984 0.83 -47.32 19.82
N GLY A 985 2.01 -46.88 19.34
CA GLY A 985 3.18 -47.72 19.04
C GLY A 985 2.92 -48.85 18.03
N SER A 986 1.76 -48.84 17.37
CA SER A 986 1.22 -49.95 16.61
C SER A 986 0.72 -49.48 15.25
N ALA A 987 1.32 -50.04 14.20
CA ALA A 987 0.70 -50.02 12.89
C ALA A 987 -0.53 -50.95 12.94
N PHE A 988 -1.72 -50.34 13.00
CA PHE A 988 -2.95 -51.05 12.66
C PHE A 988 -3.01 -51.21 11.13
N ASP A 989 -3.03 -52.47 10.68
CA ASP A 989 -3.17 -52.90 9.28
C ASP A 989 -4.59 -52.63 8.71
#